data_AF-A0A6G0XVB7-F1
#
_entry.id   AF-A0A6G0XVB7-F1
#
_cell.length_a   1.000
_cell.length_b   1.000
_cell.length_c   1.000
_cell.angle_alpha   90.00
_cell.angle_beta   90.00
_cell.angle_gamma   90.00
#
_symmetry.space_group_name_H-M   'P 1'
#
loop_
_entity.id
_entity.type
_entity.pdbx_description
1 polymer ?
#
loop_
_entity_poly.entity_id
_entity_poly.type
_entity_poly.pdbx_seq_one_letter_code
_entity_poly.pdbx_strand_id
1 'polypeptide(L)'
;MLRLATRTLVHRGSLRAFTTAPGKLERVCIVGSGPAGFYTAKYLLHDHPTLHVDMLEALPTPYGLVRSGVAPDHPEVKNVMHDFEKVANDPRFSFMGNVDVGHDVTIEELHRYYNAVVIAAGASDDRKLNIPGEDELTGVLAARSFVNWYNGHPSFRNLNVPLDCDAAVVIGQGNVAVDCARILTKTPDELATTDISQHALDALAASGIKTVYLVGRRGAAQAAFTMKELREITKLPNADCIVEQEELMLSMNESSYKEIDESRAQRRIFQLLTSVSKTPDEAKGKAIRIRFLLSPIEVLPDPKDPSRVGAIKVEKNGLVGEPNSQQARGTGEFETIPCGLVLRSIGYKSTPLEGVPFDSKRHVIPNVAGRVINPETNNVVSGLYCTGWIKRGPSGIIGTNITDARETAASVLADEASTPPKALAPVSELRASIKTPIIDWSMYSRIEKYEADAGAAKGKPREKLTSIDTMVRVAQGENSHPTRQIDISQLKRSNLIILFQLLDAAETTSTTGGNKTDLLTSRGITAHRRGVTNMLVVTTTVGMFHRVHGNTTHMRPFVTLDAVLVVRATGLQDRLVGTSTTGNDTNHSTATKVSCKRSVHRKGVTQNNMQPTYAPHLAGYLLTASSGKSTQQSIRALLLRSHQSTQSRDGHEGSTLE
;
A
#
# COMPACT_ATOMS: atom_id res chain seq x y z
N MET A 1 0.02 18.96 96.42
CA MET A 1 0.33 17.51 96.24
C MET A 1 -0.78 16.86 95.43
N LEU A 2 -0.56 15.60 95.01
CA LEU A 2 -1.38 14.78 94.11
C LEU A 2 -2.90 14.78 94.36
N ARG A 3 -3.67 14.52 93.30
CA ARG A 3 -4.51 13.31 93.20
C ARG A 3 -4.61 12.84 91.73
N LEU A 4 -4.79 11.53 91.54
CA LEU A 4 -4.78 10.87 90.22
C LEU A 4 -6.13 10.98 89.50
N ALA A 5 -6.09 10.97 88.17
CA ALA A 5 -7.21 10.55 87.32
C ALA A 5 -6.66 9.82 86.08
N THR A 6 -6.90 8.51 85.99
CA THR A 6 -6.39 7.66 84.90
C THR A 6 -7.20 7.90 83.62
N ARG A 7 -6.53 8.21 82.50
CA ARG A 7 -7.18 8.30 81.17
C ARG A 7 -6.79 7.12 80.29
N THR A 8 -7.72 6.19 80.11
CA THR A 8 -7.59 5.09 79.15
C THR A 8 -7.68 5.62 77.72
N LEU A 9 -6.61 5.48 76.95
CA LEU A 9 -6.50 6.06 75.61
C LEU A 9 -7.05 5.07 74.56
N VAL A 10 -8.33 5.20 74.22
CA VAL A 10 -9.00 4.33 73.23
C VAL A 10 -8.45 4.62 71.83
N HIS A 11 -7.52 3.78 71.39
CA HIS A 11 -6.89 3.90 70.08
C HIS A 11 -7.85 3.40 68.98
N ARG A 12 -8.72 4.29 68.47
CA ARG A 12 -9.54 4.05 67.28
C ARG A 12 -8.64 3.97 66.04
N GLY A 13 -8.03 2.81 65.82
CA GLY A 13 -7.34 2.46 64.58
C GLY A 13 -8.32 2.45 63.42
N SER A 14 -8.46 3.57 62.73
CA SER A 14 -9.23 3.67 61.49
C SER A 14 -8.45 2.98 60.37
N LEU A 15 -8.62 1.67 60.25
CA LEU A 15 -8.15 0.88 59.11
C LEU A 15 -8.93 1.30 57.86
N ARG A 16 -8.52 2.41 57.24
CA ARG A 16 -8.79 2.66 55.82
C ARG A 16 -8.13 1.55 55.03
N ALA A 17 -8.92 0.53 54.66
CA ALA A 17 -8.52 -0.47 53.69
C ALA A 17 -8.34 0.23 52.34
N PHE A 18 -7.11 0.66 52.06
CA PHE A 18 -6.68 0.99 50.71
C PHE A 18 -6.62 -0.31 49.91
N THR A 19 -7.75 -0.73 49.35
CA THR A 19 -7.81 -1.80 48.35
C THR A 19 -7.26 -1.29 47.02
N THR A 20 -5.97 -0.98 47.01
CA THR A 20 -5.15 -0.82 45.80
C THR A 20 -4.88 -2.19 45.21
N ALA A 21 -5.95 -2.86 44.74
CA ALA A 21 -5.79 -3.77 43.63
C ALA A 21 -5.22 -2.92 42.47
N PRO A 22 -4.08 -3.29 41.87
CA PRO A 22 -3.56 -2.55 40.72
C PRO A 22 -4.59 -2.59 39.59
N GLY A 23 -4.51 -1.62 38.67
CA GLY A 23 -5.19 -1.74 37.40
C GLY A 23 -4.81 -3.06 36.71
N LYS A 24 -5.79 -3.70 36.07
CA LYS A 24 -5.61 -4.95 35.36
C LYS A 24 -6.16 -4.81 33.95
N LEU A 25 -5.33 -5.07 32.95
CA LEU A 25 -5.65 -4.97 31.54
C LEU A 25 -6.18 -6.33 31.03
N GLU A 26 -7.50 -6.53 31.14
CA GLU A 26 -8.16 -7.77 30.76
C GLU A 26 -8.59 -7.80 29.28
N ARG A 27 -9.06 -6.66 28.77
CA ARG A 27 -9.70 -6.54 27.45
C ARG A 27 -9.38 -5.22 26.76
N VAL A 28 -8.90 -5.30 25.51
CA VAL A 28 -8.66 -4.15 24.62
C VAL A 28 -9.51 -4.30 23.36
N CYS A 29 -10.15 -3.21 22.93
CA CYS A 29 -10.80 -3.12 21.62
C CYS A 29 -9.89 -2.41 20.62
N ILE A 30 -9.87 -2.88 19.37
CA ILE A 30 -9.20 -2.22 18.24
C ILE A 30 -10.25 -1.90 17.17
N VAL A 31 -10.34 -0.62 16.79
CA VAL A 31 -11.31 -0.12 15.81
C VAL A 31 -10.63 0.04 14.46
N GLY A 32 -10.84 -0.92 13.55
CA GLY A 32 -10.27 -0.98 12.21
C GLY A 32 -9.21 -2.10 12.06
N SER A 33 -9.41 -2.95 11.05
CA SER A 33 -8.59 -4.15 10.77
C SER A 33 -7.48 -3.93 9.74
N GLY A 34 -7.08 -2.68 9.51
CA GLY A 34 -5.90 -2.38 8.69
C GLY A 34 -4.59 -2.86 9.35
N PRO A 35 -3.44 -2.76 8.66
CA PRO A 35 -2.13 -3.19 9.18
C PRO A 35 -1.79 -2.64 10.56
N ALA A 36 -2.17 -1.39 10.84
CA ALA A 36 -1.93 -0.76 12.14
C ALA A 36 -2.72 -1.44 13.26
N GLY A 37 -3.95 -1.90 12.99
CA GLY A 37 -4.76 -2.66 13.95
C GLY A 37 -4.15 -4.04 14.22
N PHE A 38 -3.87 -4.82 13.17
CA PHE A 38 -3.27 -6.15 13.33
C PHE A 38 -1.87 -6.12 13.95
N TYR A 39 -1.00 -5.15 13.62
CA TYR A 39 0.28 -5.02 14.30
C TYR A 39 0.12 -4.61 15.76
N THR A 40 -0.86 -3.77 16.11
CA THR A 40 -1.12 -3.46 17.54
C THR A 40 -1.60 -4.71 18.28
N ALA A 41 -2.55 -5.46 17.71
CA ALA A 41 -2.98 -6.75 18.26
C ALA A 41 -1.81 -7.72 18.45
N LYS A 42 -0.94 -7.86 17.44
CA LYS A 42 0.25 -8.71 17.47
C LYS A 42 1.17 -8.39 18.65
N TYR A 43 1.44 -7.12 18.93
CA TYR A 43 2.29 -6.72 20.05
C TYR A 43 1.57 -6.85 21.39
N LEU A 44 0.30 -6.46 21.50
CA LEU A 44 -0.50 -6.64 22.72
C LEU A 44 -0.59 -8.11 23.15
N LEU A 45 -0.87 -9.02 22.22
CA LEU A 45 -0.99 -10.47 22.47
C LEU A 45 0.36 -11.14 22.77
N HIS A 46 1.46 -10.63 22.19
CA HIS A 46 2.81 -11.12 22.45
C HIS A 46 3.35 -10.65 23.81
N ASP A 47 3.21 -9.36 24.11
CA ASP A 47 3.83 -8.72 25.28
C ASP A 47 2.94 -8.81 26.54
N HIS A 48 1.66 -9.21 26.45
CA HIS A 48 0.79 -9.46 27.61
C HIS A 48 0.04 -10.81 27.53
N PRO A 49 0.32 -11.79 28.42
CA PRO A 49 -0.11 -13.18 28.23
C PRO A 49 -1.62 -13.41 28.44
N THR A 50 -2.28 -12.64 29.31
CA THR A 50 -3.69 -12.85 29.70
C THR A 50 -4.68 -11.84 29.07
N LEU A 51 -4.19 -10.96 28.18
CA LEU A 51 -5.01 -9.94 27.54
C LEU A 51 -5.83 -10.53 26.40
N HIS A 52 -7.11 -10.19 26.34
CA HIS A 52 -7.97 -10.47 25.20
C HIS A 52 -8.08 -9.22 24.31
N VAL A 53 -8.07 -9.43 22.99
CA VAL A 53 -8.11 -8.36 21.99
C VAL A 53 -9.27 -8.60 21.02
N ASP A 54 -10.28 -7.74 21.09
CA ASP A 54 -11.40 -7.75 20.14
C ASP A 54 -11.16 -6.69 19.06
N MET A 55 -11.35 -7.05 17.79
CA MET A 55 -11.15 -6.18 16.64
C MET A 55 -12.44 -5.98 15.87
N LEU A 56 -12.94 -4.74 15.86
CA LEU A 56 -14.13 -4.31 15.15
C LEU A 56 -13.75 -3.72 13.79
N GLU A 57 -14.54 -4.00 12.75
CA GLU A 57 -14.31 -3.54 11.38
C GLU A 57 -15.65 -3.26 10.68
N ALA A 58 -15.76 -2.12 9.99
CA ALA A 58 -17.00 -1.71 9.33
C ALA A 58 -17.34 -2.59 8.12
N LEU A 59 -16.35 -3.21 7.48
CA LEU A 59 -16.56 -4.15 6.38
C LEU A 59 -16.69 -5.62 6.86
N PRO A 60 -17.43 -6.49 6.14
CA PRO A 60 -17.39 -7.94 6.33
C PRO A 60 -16.01 -8.60 6.13
N THR A 61 -15.05 -7.89 5.53
CA THR A 61 -13.73 -8.44 5.18
C THR A 61 -12.60 -7.58 5.77
N PRO A 62 -11.60 -8.20 6.43
CA PRO A 62 -10.55 -7.49 7.14
C PRO A 62 -9.42 -6.96 6.22
N TYR A 63 -8.30 -6.56 6.85
CA TYR A 63 -7.02 -6.13 6.25
C TYR A 63 -7.02 -4.72 5.64
N GLY A 64 -8.20 -4.07 5.52
CA GLY A 64 -8.35 -2.72 5.00
C GLY A 64 -7.58 -2.51 3.69
N LEU A 65 -6.72 -1.48 3.66
CA LEU A 65 -5.97 -1.10 2.46
C LEU A 65 -5.00 -2.17 1.91
N VAL A 66 -4.71 -3.28 2.60
CA VAL A 66 -3.97 -4.40 1.96
C VAL A 66 -4.86 -5.15 0.96
N ARG A 67 -6.17 -5.22 1.24
CA ARG A 67 -7.19 -5.84 0.38
C ARG A 67 -7.80 -4.85 -0.62
N SER A 68 -8.06 -3.61 -0.19
CA SER A 68 -8.74 -2.58 -0.99
C SER A 68 -7.83 -1.51 -1.63
N GLY A 69 -6.61 -1.31 -1.10
CA GLY A 69 -5.69 -0.24 -1.54
C GLY A 69 -4.53 -0.72 -2.39
N VAL A 70 -3.80 -1.75 -1.93
CA VAL A 70 -2.66 -2.34 -2.67
C VAL A 70 -3.13 -2.80 -4.04
N ALA A 71 -2.41 -2.41 -5.09
CA ALA A 71 -2.76 -2.70 -6.47
C ALA A 71 -2.84 -4.23 -6.72
N PRO A 72 -3.71 -4.69 -7.64
CA PRO A 72 -3.91 -6.11 -7.86
C PRO A 72 -2.70 -6.79 -8.51
N ASP A 73 -1.84 -6.01 -9.17
CA ASP A 73 -0.56 -6.45 -9.72
C ASP A 73 0.63 -6.30 -8.76
N HIS A 74 0.37 -6.05 -7.46
CA HIS A 74 1.33 -6.17 -6.34
C HIS A 74 0.92 -7.27 -5.33
N PRO A 75 0.72 -8.54 -5.76
CA PRO A 75 0.32 -9.61 -4.84
C PRO A 75 1.39 -9.88 -3.76
N GLU A 76 2.66 -9.63 -4.04
CA GLU A 76 3.76 -9.83 -3.09
C GLU A 76 3.66 -8.92 -1.86
N VAL A 77 3.03 -7.74 -2.02
CA VAL A 77 2.75 -6.80 -0.92
C VAL A 77 1.57 -7.27 -0.07
N LYS A 78 0.65 -8.08 -0.65
CA LYS A 78 -0.53 -8.64 0.03
C LYS A 78 -0.19 -9.83 0.93
N ASN A 79 0.95 -10.50 0.72
CA ASN A 79 1.47 -11.61 1.54
C ASN A 79 1.59 -11.31 3.05
N VAL A 80 1.54 -10.03 3.47
CA VAL A 80 1.45 -9.63 4.87
C VAL A 80 0.18 -10.15 5.58
N MET A 81 -0.88 -10.49 4.83
CA MET A 81 -2.09 -11.13 5.36
C MET A 81 -1.77 -12.40 6.16
N HIS A 82 -0.78 -13.20 5.74
CA HIS A 82 -0.35 -14.41 6.47
C HIS A 82 0.22 -14.12 7.86
N ASP A 83 0.69 -12.90 8.12
CA ASP A 83 1.13 -12.46 9.44
C ASP A 83 -0.03 -11.93 10.31
N PHE A 84 -1.15 -11.58 9.69
CA PHE A 84 -2.41 -11.19 10.34
C PHE A 84 -3.30 -12.40 10.63
N GLU A 85 -3.32 -13.41 9.74
CA GLU A 85 -3.92 -14.73 9.99
C GLU A 85 -3.37 -15.38 11.27
N LYS A 86 -2.05 -15.27 11.52
CA LYS A 86 -1.44 -15.78 12.76
C LYS A 86 -1.95 -15.09 14.03
N VAL A 87 -2.29 -13.81 13.94
CA VAL A 87 -2.89 -13.03 15.04
C VAL A 87 -4.35 -13.45 15.22
N ALA A 88 -5.08 -13.63 14.12
CA ALA A 88 -6.50 -14.00 14.15
C ALA A 88 -6.77 -15.45 14.59
N ASN A 89 -5.76 -16.31 14.58
CA ASN A 89 -5.80 -17.66 15.12
C ASN A 89 -5.34 -17.74 16.60
N ASP A 90 -5.03 -16.62 17.26
CA ASP A 90 -4.77 -16.60 18.71
C ASP A 90 -6.09 -16.78 19.48
N PRO A 91 -6.21 -17.72 20.44
CA PRO A 91 -7.46 -17.97 21.16
C PRO A 91 -7.91 -16.81 22.06
N ARG A 92 -7.09 -15.76 22.23
CA ARG A 92 -7.41 -14.53 22.97
C ARG A 92 -7.88 -13.39 22.03
N PHE A 93 -7.93 -13.62 20.73
CA PHE A 93 -8.35 -12.64 19.73
C PHE A 93 -9.77 -12.97 19.20
N SER A 94 -10.61 -11.93 19.03
CA SER A 94 -11.86 -12.07 18.26
C SER A 94 -11.96 -11.02 17.16
N PHE A 95 -12.46 -11.42 15.99
CA PHE A 95 -12.89 -10.51 14.94
C PHE A 95 -14.41 -10.25 15.01
N MET A 96 -14.80 -9.01 14.73
CA MET A 96 -16.19 -8.54 14.58
C MET A 96 -16.27 -7.60 13.37
N GLY A 97 -16.25 -8.19 12.16
CA GLY A 97 -16.49 -7.46 10.91
C GLY A 97 -17.96 -7.13 10.71
N ASN A 98 -18.24 -6.20 9.79
CA ASN A 98 -19.57 -5.64 9.52
C ASN A 98 -20.18 -4.92 10.75
N VAL A 99 -19.34 -4.22 11.52
CA VAL A 99 -19.71 -3.42 12.69
C VAL A 99 -19.08 -2.03 12.56
N ASP A 100 -19.87 -1.01 12.23
CA ASP A 100 -19.36 0.35 12.01
C ASP A 100 -19.34 1.17 13.31
N VAL A 101 -18.14 1.47 13.82
CA VAL A 101 -17.97 2.19 15.08
C VAL A 101 -18.16 3.69 14.85
N GLY A 102 -19.20 4.25 15.45
CA GLY A 102 -19.77 5.55 15.13
C GLY A 102 -21.21 5.46 14.59
N HIS A 103 -21.68 4.27 14.19
CA HIS A 103 -23.06 4.04 13.74
C HIS A 103 -23.73 2.87 14.51
N ASP A 104 -23.09 1.70 14.54
CA ASP A 104 -23.62 0.50 15.21
C ASP A 104 -23.27 0.46 16.71
N VAL A 105 -22.19 1.13 17.12
CA VAL A 105 -21.75 1.30 18.51
C VAL A 105 -20.87 2.55 18.65
N THR A 106 -21.01 3.28 19.75
CA THR A 106 -20.20 4.48 20.07
C THR A 106 -18.92 4.15 20.84
N ILE A 107 -17.94 5.06 20.82
CA ILE A 107 -16.71 4.94 21.64
C ILE A 107 -17.02 4.92 23.15
N GLU A 108 -18.02 5.69 23.60
CA GLU A 108 -18.45 5.69 25.00
C GLU A 108 -19.01 4.32 25.43
N GLU A 109 -19.81 3.67 24.58
CA GLU A 109 -20.30 2.32 24.83
C GLU A 109 -19.17 1.29 24.86
N LEU A 110 -18.19 1.36 23.94
CA LEU A 110 -17.03 0.47 23.97
C LEU A 110 -16.28 0.56 25.31
N HIS A 111 -16.12 1.75 25.89
CA HIS A 111 -15.51 1.89 27.21
C HIS A 111 -16.26 1.12 28.34
N ARG A 112 -17.51 0.68 28.16
CA ARG A 112 -18.20 -0.20 29.14
C ARG A 112 -17.69 -1.65 29.13
N TYR A 113 -17.16 -2.10 27.98
CA TYR A 113 -16.78 -3.50 27.73
C TYR A 113 -15.26 -3.71 27.68
N TYR A 114 -14.46 -2.65 27.54
CA TYR A 114 -12.99 -2.72 27.39
C TYR A 114 -12.28 -1.80 28.38
N ASN A 115 -11.08 -2.21 28.83
CA ASN A 115 -10.20 -1.34 29.61
C ASN A 115 -9.69 -0.18 28.75
N ALA A 116 -9.35 -0.47 27.49
CA ALA A 116 -8.84 0.49 26.53
C ALA A 116 -9.35 0.23 25.11
N VAL A 117 -9.43 1.30 24.31
CA VAL A 117 -9.86 1.30 22.91
C VAL A 117 -8.75 1.93 22.07
N VAL A 118 -8.33 1.25 21.00
CA VAL A 118 -7.31 1.73 20.06
C VAL A 118 -7.95 2.04 18.70
N ILE A 119 -7.94 3.30 18.29
CA ILE A 119 -8.43 3.72 16.98
C ILE A 119 -7.37 3.45 15.91
N ALA A 120 -7.69 2.55 14.97
CA ALA A 120 -6.84 2.09 13.87
C ALA A 120 -7.45 2.37 12.48
N ALA A 121 -8.52 3.16 12.41
CA ALA A 121 -9.37 3.42 11.23
C ALA A 121 -8.68 4.03 9.99
N GLY A 122 -7.37 4.30 10.04
CA GLY A 122 -6.60 4.71 8.86
C GLY A 122 -6.91 6.14 8.38
N ALA A 123 -7.12 6.30 7.07
CA ALA A 123 -7.54 7.57 6.46
C ALA A 123 -8.52 7.29 5.31
N SER A 124 -9.77 7.71 5.50
CA SER A 124 -10.97 7.26 4.77
C SER A 124 -11.45 8.23 3.68
N ASP A 125 -11.01 9.49 3.70
CA ASP A 125 -11.50 10.59 2.84
C ASP A 125 -10.32 11.28 2.09
N ASP A 126 -10.56 11.99 0.99
CA ASP A 126 -9.53 12.51 0.07
C ASP A 126 -9.39 14.03 0.10
N ARG A 127 -8.16 14.53 -0.06
CA ARG A 127 -7.91 15.97 -0.21
C ARG A 127 -8.45 16.47 -1.55
N LYS A 128 -9.22 17.56 -1.52
CA LYS A 128 -9.65 18.31 -2.72
C LYS A 128 -8.54 19.22 -3.23
N LEU A 129 -8.57 19.52 -4.53
CA LEU A 129 -7.74 20.53 -5.18
C LEU A 129 -8.22 21.95 -4.78
N ASN A 130 -9.54 22.12 -4.64
CA ASN A 130 -10.28 23.36 -4.41
C ASN A 130 -10.13 24.32 -5.60
N ILE A 131 -10.40 23.81 -6.81
CA ILE A 131 -10.36 24.54 -8.08
C ILE A 131 -11.73 24.50 -8.78
N PRO A 132 -12.08 25.48 -9.63
CA PRO A 132 -13.32 25.45 -10.41
C PRO A 132 -13.40 24.19 -11.30
N GLY A 133 -14.58 23.57 -11.34
CA GLY A 133 -14.84 22.36 -12.11
C GLY A 133 -14.46 21.05 -11.41
N GLU A 134 -13.91 21.09 -10.17
CA GLU A 134 -13.59 19.86 -9.42
C GLU A 134 -14.83 19.11 -8.93
N ASP A 135 -15.90 19.84 -8.56
CA ASP A 135 -17.11 19.26 -7.99
C ASP A 135 -18.30 19.27 -8.98
N GLU A 136 -18.21 20.09 -10.02
CA GLU A 136 -19.28 20.31 -11.00
C GLU A 136 -19.23 19.36 -12.20
N LEU A 137 -18.04 18.86 -12.57
CA LEU A 137 -17.82 18.08 -13.80
C LEU A 137 -17.64 16.58 -13.53
N THR A 138 -18.41 15.76 -14.25
CA THR A 138 -18.24 14.32 -14.22
C THR A 138 -16.90 13.91 -14.83
N GLY A 139 -16.20 12.97 -14.19
CA GLY A 139 -14.84 12.56 -14.56
C GLY A 139 -13.72 13.16 -13.72
N VAL A 140 -14.00 14.06 -12.77
CA VAL A 140 -13.07 14.37 -11.68
C VAL A 140 -13.29 13.38 -10.54
N LEU A 141 -12.32 12.50 -10.30
CA LEU A 141 -12.42 11.43 -9.29
C LEU A 141 -11.23 11.48 -8.34
N ALA A 142 -11.43 11.04 -7.10
CA ALA A 142 -10.30 10.78 -6.21
C ALA A 142 -9.56 9.50 -6.65
N ALA A 143 -8.23 9.53 -6.56
CA ALA A 143 -7.42 8.36 -6.87
C ALA A 143 -7.79 7.16 -5.97
N ARG A 144 -8.11 7.37 -4.68
CA ARG A 144 -8.63 6.29 -3.82
C ARG A 144 -9.94 5.70 -4.36
N SER A 145 -10.86 6.51 -4.89
CA SER A 145 -12.11 6.01 -5.46
C SER A 145 -11.87 5.06 -6.63
N PHE A 146 -10.96 5.43 -7.55
CA PHE A 146 -10.54 4.57 -8.67
C PHE A 146 -9.84 3.29 -8.19
N VAL A 147 -8.93 3.40 -7.21
CA VAL A 147 -8.25 2.25 -6.57
C VAL A 147 -9.25 1.30 -5.92
N ASN A 148 -10.16 1.82 -5.11
CA ASN A 148 -11.21 1.07 -4.43
C ASN A 148 -12.16 0.39 -5.44
N TRP A 149 -12.49 1.07 -6.55
CA TRP A 149 -13.31 0.52 -7.63
C TRP A 149 -12.66 -0.70 -8.29
N TYR A 150 -11.37 -0.64 -8.66
CA TYR A 150 -10.69 -1.78 -9.28
C TYR A 150 -10.34 -2.90 -8.28
N ASN A 151 -10.18 -2.57 -6.99
CA ASN A 151 -9.95 -3.55 -5.93
C ASN A 151 -11.26 -4.15 -5.36
N GLY A 152 -12.44 -3.82 -5.91
CA GLY A 152 -13.71 -4.42 -5.52
C GLY A 152 -14.29 -3.96 -4.18
N HIS A 153 -13.91 -2.77 -3.68
CA HIS A 153 -14.46 -2.21 -2.44
C HIS A 153 -15.98 -1.96 -2.60
N PRO A 154 -16.86 -2.46 -1.70
CA PRO A 154 -18.31 -2.43 -1.93
C PRO A 154 -18.90 -1.05 -2.24
N SER A 155 -18.54 -0.03 -1.46
CA SER A 155 -18.98 1.36 -1.66
C SER A 155 -18.59 1.99 -3.01
N PHE A 156 -17.67 1.38 -3.76
CA PHE A 156 -17.17 1.89 -5.04
C PHE A 156 -17.46 0.96 -6.22
N ARG A 157 -18.16 -0.16 -6.03
CA ARG A 157 -18.49 -1.13 -7.10
C ARG A 157 -19.24 -0.52 -8.29
N ASN A 158 -20.06 0.49 -8.02
CA ASN A 158 -20.91 1.19 -8.99
C ASN A 158 -20.29 2.53 -9.46
N LEU A 159 -19.02 2.81 -9.16
CA LEU A 159 -18.36 4.04 -9.57
C LEU A 159 -18.28 4.10 -11.10
N ASN A 160 -18.93 5.11 -11.70
CA ASN A 160 -18.77 5.38 -13.12
C ASN A 160 -17.40 6.04 -13.36
N VAL A 161 -16.52 5.36 -14.10
CA VAL A 161 -15.20 5.87 -14.47
C VAL A 161 -15.22 6.12 -15.98
N PRO A 162 -15.09 7.38 -16.46
CA PRO A 162 -15.04 7.66 -17.88
C PRO A 162 -13.70 7.18 -18.47
N LEU A 163 -13.74 5.98 -19.03
CA LEU A 163 -12.63 5.35 -19.76
C LEU A 163 -12.78 5.52 -21.29
N ASP A 164 -13.86 6.16 -21.74
CA ASP A 164 -14.24 6.44 -23.13
C ASP A 164 -13.51 7.66 -23.73
N CYS A 165 -12.30 7.95 -23.25
CA CYS A 165 -11.52 9.13 -23.62
C CYS A 165 -10.05 8.79 -23.92
N ASP A 166 -9.40 9.58 -24.78
CA ASP A 166 -8.03 9.32 -25.23
C ASP A 166 -6.96 9.56 -24.16
N ALA A 167 -7.26 10.36 -23.14
CA ALA A 167 -6.28 10.78 -22.13
C ALA A 167 -6.87 10.98 -20.73
N ALA A 168 -6.07 10.61 -19.73
CA ALA A 168 -6.35 10.83 -18.31
C ALA A 168 -5.20 11.60 -17.62
N VAL A 169 -5.52 12.44 -16.64
CA VAL A 169 -4.54 13.23 -15.88
C VAL A 169 -4.60 12.85 -14.41
N VAL A 170 -3.46 12.40 -13.85
CA VAL A 170 -3.33 12.09 -12.43
C VAL A 170 -2.55 13.22 -11.75
N ILE A 171 -3.20 13.94 -10.83
CA ILE A 171 -2.58 15.02 -10.07
C ILE A 171 -1.86 14.44 -8.85
N GLY A 172 -0.53 14.50 -8.85
CA GLY A 172 0.34 13.96 -7.82
C GLY A 172 1.34 12.95 -8.36
N GLN A 173 2.49 12.85 -7.70
CA GLN A 173 3.60 11.97 -8.07
C GLN A 173 4.03 11.11 -6.88
N GLY A 174 3.07 10.44 -6.23
CA GLY A 174 3.31 9.41 -5.22
C GLY A 174 2.96 8.02 -5.77
N ASN A 175 3.25 6.96 -5.00
CA ASN A 175 2.96 5.57 -5.42
C ASN A 175 1.53 5.37 -5.94
N VAL A 176 0.51 5.86 -5.23
CA VAL A 176 -0.90 5.73 -5.64
C VAL A 176 -1.17 6.31 -7.04
N ALA A 177 -0.48 7.39 -7.42
CA ALA A 177 -0.60 7.96 -8.76
C ALA A 177 0.03 7.05 -9.82
N VAL A 178 1.18 6.45 -9.50
CA VAL A 178 1.86 5.46 -10.34
C VAL A 178 1.02 4.20 -10.48
N ASP A 179 0.36 3.73 -9.41
CA ASP A 179 -0.58 2.61 -9.43
C ASP A 179 -1.77 2.90 -10.36
N CYS A 180 -2.38 4.09 -10.25
CA CYS A 180 -3.45 4.52 -11.15
C CYS A 180 -2.99 4.52 -12.62
N ALA A 181 -1.83 5.10 -12.94
CA ALA A 181 -1.32 5.13 -14.31
C ALA A 181 -0.97 3.73 -14.84
N ARG A 182 -0.43 2.84 -13.99
CA ARG A 182 -0.09 1.46 -14.36
C ARG A 182 -1.34 0.63 -14.67
N ILE A 183 -2.41 0.76 -13.87
CA ILE A 183 -3.68 0.06 -14.12
C ILE A 183 -4.41 0.60 -15.36
N LEU A 184 -4.37 1.91 -15.63
CA LEU A 184 -4.96 2.50 -16.84
C LEU A 184 -4.20 2.13 -18.14
N THR A 185 -2.89 1.89 -18.06
CA THR A 185 -2.05 1.64 -19.24
C THR A 185 -1.79 0.17 -19.55
N LYS A 186 -1.84 -0.74 -18.57
CA LYS A 186 -1.75 -2.19 -18.83
C LYS A 186 -2.84 -2.68 -19.80
N THR A 187 -2.57 -3.82 -20.43
CA THR A 187 -3.57 -4.57 -21.21
C THR A 187 -4.50 -5.37 -20.29
N PRO A 188 -5.70 -5.76 -20.76
CA PRO A 188 -6.58 -6.65 -20.00
C PRO A 188 -5.91 -7.98 -19.65
N ASP A 189 -5.14 -8.57 -20.57
CA ASP A 189 -4.45 -9.86 -20.35
C ASP A 189 -3.41 -9.78 -19.22
N GLU A 190 -2.67 -8.67 -19.11
CA GLU A 190 -1.74 -8.40 -17.99
C GLU A 190 -2.45 -8.24 -16.63
N LEU A 191 -3.76 -7.98 -16.62
CA LEU A 191 -4.57 -7.80 -15.42
C LEU A 191 -5.49 -9.01 -15.13
N ALA A 192 -5.82 -9.83 -16.15
CA ALA A 192 -6.78 -10.92 -16.06
C ALA A 192 -6.38 -12.02 -15.07
N THR A 193 -5.08 -12.15 -14.77
CA THR A 193 -4.52 -13.13 -13.80
C THR A 193 -4.41 -12.59 -12.37
N THR A 194 -4.84 -11.35 -12.10
CA THR A 194 -4.69 -10.66 -10.80
C THR A 194 -5.97 -10.74 -9.94
N ASP A 195 -5.96 -10.19 -8.71
CA ASP A 195 -7.18 -10.05 -7.86
C ASP A 195 -7.99 -8.76 -8.14
N ILE A 196 -7.85 -8.18 -9.34
CA ILE A 196 -8.71 -7.10 -9.84
C ILE A 196 -10.17 -7.57 -9.92
N SER A 197 -11.14 -6.73 -9.57
CA SER A 197 -12.56 -7.10 -9.68
C SER A 197 -13.01 -7.18 -11.14
N GLN A 198 -13.80 -8.20 -11.49
CA GLN A 198 -14.25 -8.42 -12.88
C GLN A 198 -14.84 -7.17 -13.54
N HIS A 199 -15.74 -6.44 -12.87
CA HIS A 199 -16.39 -5.25 -13.44
C HIS A 199 -15.42 -4.14 -13.85
N ALA A 200 -14.25 -4.08 -13.21
CA ALA A 200 -13.21 -3.11 -13.53
C ALA A 200 -12.31 -3.60 -14.67
N LEU A 201 -12.04 -4.91 -14.74
CA LEU A 201 -11.35 -5.53 -15.87
C LEU A 201 -12.16 -5.39 -17.17
N ASP A 202 -13.48 -5.63 -17.10
CA ASP A 202 -14.40 -5.49 -18.24
C ASP A 202 -14.42 -4.05 -18.76
N ALA A 203 -14.47 -3.06 -17.86
CA ALA A 203 -14.43 -1.65 -18.20
C ALA A 203 -13.06 -1.20 -18.74
N LEU A 204 -11.96 -1.71 -18.19
CA LEU A 204 -10.60 -1.45 -18.70
C LEU A 204 -10.36 -2.08 -20.08
N ALA A 205 -11.02 -3.20 -20.41
CA ALA A 205 -11.00 -3.79 -21.75
C ALA A 205 -11.73 -2.94 -22.81
N ALA A 206 -12.69 -2.10 -22.39
CA ALA A 206 -13.36 -1.11 -23.23
C ALA A 206 -12.69 0.29 -23.22
N SER A 207 -11.54 0.45 -22.54
CA SER A 207 -10.90 1.75 -22.34
C SER A 207 -10.24 2.30 -23.61
N GLY A 208 -10.60 3.54 -23.96
CA GLY A 208 -9.97 4.32 -25.03
C GLY A 208 -8.66 5.01 -24.62
N ILE A 209 -8.28 4.95 -23.34
CA ILE A 209 -7.16 5.74 -22.80
C ILE A 209 -5.83 5.30 -23.41
N LYS A 210 -5.23 6.22 -24.17
CA LYS A 210 -3.90 6.11 -24.78
C LYS A 210 -2.85 6.76 -23.89
N THR A 211 -3.10 7.97 -23.38
CA THR A 211 -2.09 8.73 -22.60
C THR A 211 -2.53 8.93 -21.16
N VAL A 212 -1.63 8.67 -20.20
CA VAL A 212 -1.81 9.07 -18.80
C VAL A 212 -0.72 10.06 -18.40
N TYR A 213 -1.12 11.24 -17.92
CA TYR A 213 -0.20 12.27 -17.43
C TYR A 213 -0.03 12.16 -15.90
N LEU A 214 1.21 11.98 -15.41
CA LEU A 214 1.57 12.03 -13.99
C LEU A 214 2.08 13.43 -13.63
N VAL A 215 1.16 14.31 -13.22
CA VAL A 215 1.38 15.75 -13.08
C VAL A 215 1.83 16.11 -11.66
N GLY A 216 3.06 16.64 -11.53
CA GLY A 216 3.62 17.10 -10.26
C GLY A 216 3.83 18.61 -10.23
N ARG A 217 3.32 19.29 -9.20
CA ARG A 217 3.53 20.73 -8.97
C ARG A 217 4.97 21.15 -8.62
N ARG A 218 5.85 20.19 -8.32
CA ARG A 218 7.27 20.41 -7.97
C ARG A 218 8.16 19.67 -8.97
N GLY A 219 9.48 19.78 -8.80
CA GLY A 219 10.46 19.15 -9.68
C GLY A 219 10.80 17.71 -9.30
N ALA A 220 11.62 17.07 -10.14
CA ALA A 220 11.95 15.65 -10.04
C ALA A 220 12.58 15.25 -8.69
N ALA A 221 13.37 16.14 -8.08
CA ALA A 221 13.96 15.92 -6.76
C ALA A 221 12.93 15.79 -5.63
N GLN A 222 11.73 16.37 -5.77
CA GLN A 222 10.68 16.36 -4.74
C GLN A 222 9.47 15.46 -5.07
N ALA A 223 9.62 14.55 -6.04
CA ALA A 223 8.67 13.47 -6.32
C ALA A 223 8.62 12.46 -5.16
N ALA A 224 7.47 11.80 -4.99
CA ALA A 224 7.17 10.96 -3.82
C ALA A 224 6.92 9.48 -4.16
N PHE A 225 7.09 9.07 -5.43
CA PHE A 225 7.12 7.66 -5.83
C PHE A 225 8.43 6.98 -5.40
N THR A 226 8.40 5.68 -5.10
CA THR A 226 9.65 4.95 -4.82
C THR A 226 10.34 4.45 -6.10
N MET A 227 11.59 4.02 -5.92
CA MET A 227 12.41 3.38 -6.94
C MET A 227 11.87 2.01 -7.42
N LYS A 228 11.00 1.33 -6.68
CA LYS A 228 10.31 0.11 -7.18
C LYS A 228 9.22 0.51 -8.16
N GLU A 229 8.28 1.34 -7.71
CA GLU A 229 7.10 1.73 -8.49
C GLU A 229 7.45 2.53 -9.75
N LEU A 230 8.41 3.47 -9.67
CA LEU A 230 8.92 4.16 -10.86
C LEU A 230 9.54 3.15 -11.86
N ARG A 231 10.30 2.17 -11.37
CA ARG A 231 10.97 1.18 -12.23
C ARG A 231 10.00 0.27 -12.97
N GLU A 232 8.85 -0.03 -12.37
CA GLU A 232 7.79 -0.80 -13.01
C GLU A 232 7.19 -0.05 -14.19
N ILE A 233 6.82 1.23 -14.04
CA ILE A 233 6.29 2.02 -15.17
C ILE A 233 7.32 2.25 -16.27
N THR A 234 8.62 2.40 -15.94
CA THR A 234 9.70 2.46 -16.96
C THR A 234 9.94 1.15 -17.74
N LYS A 235 9.19 0.08 -17.43
CA LYS A 235 9.39 -1.27 -17.97
C LYS A 235 8.10 -1.97 -18.43
N LEU A 236 7.00 -1.22 -18.60
CA LEU A 236 5.77 -1.80 -19.14
C LEU A 236 6.00 -2.27 -20.59
N PRO A 237 5.56 -3.48 -20.96
CA PRO A 237 5.78 -4.01 -22.31
C PRO A 237 4.92 -3.30 -23.37
N ASN A 238 3.77 -2.76 -22.96
CA ASN A 238 2.72 -2.23 -23.84
C ASN A 238 2.50 -0.71 -23.67
N ALA A 239 3.35 -0.01 -22.93
CA ALA A 239 3.23 1.44 -22.71
C ALA A 239 4.59 2.14 -22.57
N ASP A 240 4.78 3.22 -23.32
CA ASP A 240 5.96 4.09 -23.28
C ASP A 240 5.98 4.94 -22.00
N CYS A 241 7.01 4.82 -21.16
CA CYS A 241 7.25 5.81 -20.11
C CYS A 241 8.04 6.98 -20.70
N ILE A 242 7.47 8.18 -20.65
CA ILE A 242 8.01 9.39 -21.27
C ILE A 242 8.28 10.43 -20.19
N VAL A 243 9.50 10.94 -20.19
CA VAL A 243 9.91 12.13 -19.45
C VAL A 243 10.52 13.08 -20.49
N GLU A 244 10.01 14.30 -20.58
CA GLU A 244 10.52 15.26 -21.57
C GLU A 244 11.81 15.89 -21.04
N GLN A 245 12.90 15.77 -21.82
CA GLN A 245 14.25 16.07 -21.32
C GLN A 245 14.42 17.54 -20.88
N GLU A 246 13.83 18.48 -21.62
CA GLU A 246 13.85 19.90 -21.28
C GLU A 246 13.10 20.17 -19.97
N GLU A 247 11.89 19.64 -19.81
CA GLU A 247 11.09 19.82 -18.59
C GLU A 247 11.75 19.16 -17.37
N LEU A 248 12.39 18.00 -17.52
CA LEU A 248 13.18 17.38 -16.46
C LEU A 248 14.33 18.28 -15.99
N MET A 249 15.03 18.95 -16.91
CA MET A 249 16.12 19.87 -16.58
C MET A 249 15.62 21.19 -16.00
N LEU A 250 14.53 21.76 -16.52
CA LEU A 250 13.85 22.93 -15.94
C LEU A 250 13.29 22.63 -14.54
N SER A 251 12.99 21.36 -14.23
CA SER A 251 12.56 20.92 -12.90
C SER A 251 13.64 21.01 -11.80
N MET A 252 14.87 21.41 -12.16
CA MET A 252 16.05 21.38 -11.29
C MET A 252 16.65 22.77 -11.06
N ASN A 253 16.98 23.07 -9.80
CA ASN A 253 17.74 24.23 -9.36
C ASN A 253 18.84 23.79 -8.35
N GLU A 254 19.67 24.72 -7.87
CA GLU A 254 20.75 24.41 -6.92
C GLU A 254 20.26 23.68 -5.65
N SER A 255 19.12 24.08 -5.09
CA SER A 255 18.52 23.45 -3.91
C SER A 255 18.12 21.99 -4.20
N SER A 256 17.61 21.72 -5.39
CA SER A 256 17.19 20.39 -5.83
C SER A 256 18.38 19.45 -6.08
N TYR A 257 19.52 19.96 -6.54
CA TYR A 257 20.76 19.17 -6.63
C TYR A 257 21.30 18.81 -5.22
N LYS A 258 21.23 19.73 -4.25
CA LYS A 258 21.62 19.46 -2.85
C LYS A 258 20.76 18.35 -2.22
N GLU A 259 19.43 18.42 -2.37
CA GLU A 259 18.49 17.36 -1.94
C GLU A 259 18.85 15.97 -2.51
N ILE A 260 19.16 15.93 -3.81
CA ILE A 260 19.57 14.73 -4.52
C ILE A 260 20.90 14.17 -3.95
N ASP A 261 21.90 15.00 -3.73
CA ASP A 261 23.19 14.57 -3.21
C ASP A 261 23.17 14.16 -1.72
N GLU A 262 22.29 14.73 -0.91
CA GLU A 262 22.03 14.24 0.45
C GLU A 262 21.40 12.84 0.43
N SER A 263 20.55 12.53 -0.56
CA SER A 263 19.70 11.36 -0.58
C SER A 263 20.07 10.33 -1.66
N ARG A 264 20.64 9.18 -1.24
CA ARG A 264 20.89 8.02 -2.13
C ARG A 264 19.62 7.54 -2.85
N ALA A 265 18.44 7.76 -2.27
CA ALA A 265 17.15 7.41 -2.89
C ALA A 265 16.81 8.37 -4.04
N GLN A 266 16.83 9.68 -3.79
CA GLN A 266 16.54 10.69 -4.82
C GLN A 266 17.59 10.68 -5.95
N ARG A 267 18.89 10.47 -5.65
CA ARG A 267 19.92 10.23 -6.69
C ARG A 267 19.57 9.11 -7.65
N ARG A 268 19.15 7.95 -7.13
CA ARG A 268 18.78 6.80 -7.97
C ARG A 268 17.50 7.05 -8.77
N ILE A 269 16.53 7.77 -8.20
CA ILE A 269 15.29 8.17 -8.87
C ILE A 269 15.61 9.12 -10.03
N PHE A 270 16.37 10.18 -9.78
CA PHE A 270 16.77 11.13 -10.82
C PHE A 270 17.58 10.46 -11.93
N GLN A 271 18.56 9.62 -11.61
CA GLN A 271 19.30 8.82 -12.60
C GLN A 271 18.38 7.97 -13.49
N LEU A 272 17.32 7.37 -12.93
CA LEU A 272 16.34 6.62 -13.71
C LEU A 272 15.51 7.54 -14.62
N LEU A 273 15.01 8.67 -14.10
CA LEU A 273 14.27 9.68 -14.88
C LEU A 273 15.11 10.22 -16.05
N THR A 274 16.38 10.56 -15.83
CA THR A 274 17.31 10.98 -16.89
C THR A 274 17.50 9.86 -17.93
N SER A 275 17.66 8.61 -17.49
CA SER A 275 17.86 7.47 -18.41
C SER A 275 16.66 7.08 -19.26
N VAL A 276 15.45 7.54 -18.92
CA VAL A 276 14.23 7.38 -19.74
C VAL A 276 13.74 8.69 -20.35
N SER A 277 14.47 9.79 -20.14
CA SER A 277 14.14 11.07 -20.74
C SER A 277 14.44 11.08 -22.23
N LYS A 278 13.55 11.71 -23.01
CA LYS A 278 13.60 11.76 -24.47
C LYS A 278 13.37 13.20 -24.95
N THR A 279 13.83 13.49 -26.17
CA THR A 279 13.30 14.60 -26.97
C THR A 279 11.86 14.29 -27.41
N PRO A 280 11.04 15.29 -27.78
CA PRO A 280 9.67 15.05 -28.22
C PRO A 280 9.61 14.22 -29.52
N ASP A 281 9.08 13.02 -29.41
CA ASP A 281 8.69 12.11 -30.50
C ASP A 281 7.29 11.56 -30.19
N GLU A 282 6.56 11.12 -31.22
CA GLU A 282 5.24 10.50 -31.03
C GLU A 282 5.35 9.14 -30.32
N ALA A 283 4.52 8.94 -29.29
CA ALA A 283 4.50 7.70 -28.51
C ALA A 283 3.93 6.53 -29.33
N LYS A 284 4.57 5.36 -29.29
CA LYS A 284 4.17 4.21 -30.12
C LYS A 284 3.13 3.34 -29.42
N GLY A 285 1.94 3.89 -29.23
CA GLY A 285 0.81 3.24 -28.58
C GLY A 285 0.40 3.95 -27.29
N LYS A 286 0.20 3.19 -26.20
CA LYS A 286 -0.09 3.78 -24.89
C LYS A 286 1.15 4.46 -24.29
N ALA A 287 0.95 5.49 -23.47
CA ALA A 287 2.03 6.24 -22.83
C ALA A 287 1.71 6.71 -21.41
N ILE A 288 2.72 6.73 -20.55
CA ILE A 288 2.74 7.44 -19.27
C ILE A 288 3.68 8.64 -19.41
N ARG A 289 3.15 9.86 -19.46
CA ARG A 289 3.94 11.11 -19.49
C ARG A 289 4.11 11.65 -18.07
N ILE A 290 5.34 11.66 -17.54
CA ILE A 290 5.63 12.28 -16.25
C ILE A 290 5.91 13.76 -16.48
N ARG A 291 5.06 14.64 -15.94
CA ARG A 291 5.17 16.10 -16.09
C ARG A 291 5.49 16.78 -14.76
N PHE A 292 6.43 17.71 -14.74
CA PHE A 292 6.92 18.41 -13.55
C PHE A 292 6.57 19.91 -13.57
N LEU A 293 6.64 20.55 -12.40
CA LEU A 293 6.36 21.98 -12.23
C LEU A 293 4.97 22.43 -12.73
N LEU A 294 3.95 21.57 -12.68
CA LEU A 294 2.59 21.90 -13.12
C LEU A 294 1.57 21.84 -11.98
N SER A 295 0.85 22.94 -11.76
CA SER A 295 -0.22 23.07 -10.76
C SER A 295 -1.57 23.16 -11.47
N PRO A 296 -2.59 22.34 -11.15
CA PRO A 296 -3.91 22.49 -11.75
C PRO A 296 -4.61 23.75 -11.20
N ILE A 297 -5.32 24.45 -12.08
CA ILE A 297 -5.94 25.75 -11.81
C ILE A 297 -7.46 25.70 -11.99
N GLU A 298 -7.93 24.94 -12.98
CA GLU A 298 -9.31 24.93 -13.45
C GLU A 298 -9.53 23.65 -14.27
N VAL A 299 -10.64 22.96 -14.03
CA VAL A 299 -11.08 21.82 -14.84
C VAL A 299 -12.11 22.33 -15.86
N LEU A 300 -11.90 21.99 -17.14
CA LEU A 300 -12.67 22.55 -18.25
C LEU A 300 -13.68 21.51 -18.79
N PRO A 301 -14.92 21.93 -19.10
CA PRO A 301 -15.95 21.06 -19.66
C PRO A 301 -15.59 20.55 -21.06
N ASP A 302 -16.15 19.41 -21.46
CA ASP A 302 -16.04 18.94 -22.84
C ASP A 302 -16.91 19.77 -23.80
N PRO A 303 -16.40 20.20 -24.97
CA PRO A 303 -17.16 21.01 -25.93
C PRO A 303 -18.42 20.34 -26.51
N LYS A 304 -18.57 19.02 -26.41
CA LYS A 304 -19.72 18.24 -26.87
C LYS A 304 -20.68 17.88 -25.74
N ASP A 305 -20.14 17.70 -24.54
CA ASP A 305 -20.90 17.41 -23.31
C ASP A 305 -20.39 18.28 -22.15
N PRO A 306 -21.00 19.46 -21.91
CA PRO A 306 -20.57 20.34 -20.83
C PRO A 306 -20.74 19.80 -19.41
N SER A 307 -21.28 18.59 -19.22
CA SER A 307 -21.42 17.93 -17.91
C SER A 307 -20.23 17.06 -17.52
N ARG A 308 -19.25 16.86 -18.43
CA ARG A 308 -18.03 16.07 -18.18
C ARG A 308 -16.77 16.88 -18.43
N VAL A 309 -15.64 16.39 -17.90
CA VAL A 309 -14.31 16.96 -18.21
C VAL A 309 -13.95 16.72 -19.68
N GLY A 310 -13.44 17.75 -20.35
CA GLY A 310 -12.76 17.65 -21.64
C GLY A 310 -11.28 18.08 -21.61
N ALA A 311 -10.88 18.90 -20.63
CA ALA A 311 -9.49 19.28 -20.41
C ALA A 311 -9.24 19.72 -18.97
N ILE A 312 -7.96 19.84 -18.59
CA ILE A 312 -7.54 20.52 -17.38
C ILE A 312 -6.51 21.61 -17.70
N LYS A 313 -6.70 22.79 -17.12
CA LYS A 313 -5.81 23.94 -17.24
C LYS A 313 -4.84 23.94 -16.07
N VAL A 314 -3.55 24.06 -16.39
CA VAL A 314 -2.44 24.01 -15.45
C VAL A 314 -1.58 25.26 -15.58
N GLU A 315 -0.99 25.71 -14.48
CA GLU A 315 0.03 26.76 -14.46
C GLU A 315 1.41 26.14 -14.30
N LYS A 316 2.41 26.67 -15.02
CA LYS A 316 3.82 26.36 -14.81
C LYS A 316 4.33 27.01 -13.53
N ASN A 317 5.19 26.32 -12.80
CA ASN A 317 5.72 26.75 -11.51
C ASN A 317 7.24 26.96 -11.58
N GLY A 318 7.76 27.93 -10.85
CA GLY A 318 9.15 27.92 -10.38
C GLY A 318 9.28 27.20 -9.04
N LEU A 319 10.47 26.69 -8.72
CA LEU A 319 10.81 26.24 -7.36
C LEU A 319 11.51 27.36 -6.58
N VAL A 320 11.07 27.58 -5.34
CA VAL A 320 11.66 28.55 -4.41
C VAL A 320 11.91 27.93 -3.04
N GLY A 321 13.02 28.33 -2.41
CA GLY A 321 13.38 27.98 -1.03
C GLY A 321 14.61 27.07 -0.90
N GLU A 322 14.93 26.77 0.36
CA GLU A 322 16.07 25.96 0.77
C GLU A 322 15.87 24.45 0.50
N PRO A 323 16.97 23.67 0.39
CA PRO A 323 16.91 22.21 0.28
C PRO A 323 15.96 21.56 1.31
N ASN A 324 15.22 20.57 0.85
CA ASN A 324 14.21 19.80 1.58
C ASN A 324 12.98 20.62 2.03
N SER A 325 12.97 21.93 1.79
CA SER A 325 11.88 22.86 2.14
C SER A 325 11.27 23.58 0.94
N GLN A 326 11.63 23.18 -0.29
CA GLN A 326 11.22 23.85 -1.51
C GLN A 326 9.71 23.81 -1.79
N GLN A 327 9.22 24.95 -2.26
CA GLN A 327 7.83 25.21 -2.59
C GLN A 327 7.68 25.55 -4.08
N ALA A 328 6.52 25.19 -4.63
CA ALA A 328 6.12 25.58 -5.97
C ALA A 328 5.50 26.98 -5.95
N ARG A 329 5.83 27.82 -6.93
CA ARG A 329 5.25 29.15 -7.11
C ARG A 329 4.84 29.34 -8.57
N GLY A 330 3.60 29.71 -8.81
CA GLY A 330 3.08 30.03 -10.15
C GLY A 330 3.90 31.11 -10.88
N THR A 331 3.97 30.98 -12.20
CA THR A 331 4.71 31.88 -13.11
C THR A 331 3.83 32.84 -13.90
N GLY A 332 2.51 32.60 -13.95
CA GLY A 332 1.58 33.24 -14.89
C GLY A 332 1.53 32.59 -16.28
N GLU A 333 2.38 31.59 -16.58
CA GLU A 333 2.27 30.80 -17.81
C GLU A 333 1.30 29.61 -17.62
N PHE A 334 0.35 29.45 -18.55
CA PHE A 334 -0.65 28.39 -18.51
C PHE A 334 -0.54 27.44 -19.71
N GLU A 335 -0.86 26.16 -19.48
CA GLU A 335 -1.03 25.11 -20.48
C GLU A 335 -2.40 24.46 -20.27
N THR A 336 -3.02 23.93 -21.33
CA THR A 336 -4.26 23.16 -21.25
C THR A 336 -4.01 21.75 -21.78
N ILE A 337 -4.25 20.74 -20.95
CA ILE A 337 -4.08 19.32 -21.29
C ILE A 337 -5.47 18.73 -21.57
N PRO A 338 -5.79 18.30 -22.80
CA PRO A 338 -7.03 17.59 -23.11
C PRO A 338 -7.10 16.24 -22.38
N CYS A 339 -8.21 15.95 -21.72
CA CYS A 339 -8.43 14.71 -20.96
C CYS A 339 -9.90 14.52 -20.60
N GLY A 340 -10.40 13.28 -20.62
CA GLY A 340 -11.77 12.96 -20.18
C GLY A 340 -11.87 12.44 -18.74
N LEU A 341 -10.74 12.31 -18.04
CA LEU A 341 -10.62 11.76 -16.69
C LEU A 341 -9.52 12.49 -15.92
N VAL A 342 -9.84 13.00 -14.72
CA VAL A 342 -8.89 13.62 -13.79
C VAL A 342 -8.90 12.85 -12.47
N LEU A 343 -7.74 12.30 -12.06
CA LEU A 343 -7.57 11.57 -10.81
C LEU A 343 -6.77 12.40 -9.80
N ARG A 344 -7.42 12.92 -8.74
CA ARG A 344 -6.72 13.63 -7.65
C ARG A 344 -6.03 12.63 -6.72
N SER A 345 -4.70 12.56 -6.79
CA SER A 345 -3.81 11.72 -5.98
C SER A 345 -2.93 12.54 -5.01
N ILE A 346 -3.42 13.69 -4.56
CA ILE A 346 -2.70 14.66 -3.71
C ILE A 346 -2.67 14.31 -2.21
N GLY A 347 -3.08 13.09 -1.85
CA GLY A 347 -3.02 12.55 -0.50
C GLY A 347 -4.37 12.43 0.20
N TYR A 348 -4.40 11.59 1.23
CA TYR A 348 -5.61 11.22 1.95
C TYR A 348 -5.82 12.19 3.14
N LYS A 349 -6.96 12.08 3.81
CA LYS A 349 -7.26 12.66 5.13
C LYS A 349 -8.08 11.65 5.94
N SER A 350 -7.90 11.68 7.25
CA SER A 350 -8.74 10.90 8.17
C SER A 350 -10.06 11.66 8.42
N THR A 351 -11.12 10.93 8.77
CA THR A 351 -12.36 11.52 9.28
C THR A 351 -12.32 11.63 10.81
N PRO A 352 -13.02 12.61 11.41
CA PRO A 352 -13.29 12.59 12.85
C PRO A 352 -14.20 11.41 13.21
N LEU A 353 -14.21 11.04 14.49
CA LEU A 353 -15.12 10.04 15.06
C LEU A 353 -15.75 10.64 16.33
N GLU A 354 -17.03 10.39 16.56
CA GLU A 354 -17.75 10.95 17.70
C GLU A 354 -17.14 10.48 19.04
N GLY A 355 -17.06 11.40 20.00
CA GLY A 355 -16.36 11.18 21.28
C GLY A 355 -14.83 11.22 21.21
N VAL A 356 -14.22 11.35 20.03
CA VAL A 356 -12.75 11.30 19.85
C VAL A 356 -12.18 12.68 19.46
N PRO A 357 -11.19 13.21 20.22
CA PRO A 357 -10.49 14.44 19.84
C PRO A 357 -9.83 14.36 18.45
N PHE A 358 -9.94 15.44 17.65
CA PHE A 358 -9.48 15.45 16.26
C PHE A 358 -8.83 16.79 15.88
N ASP A 359 -7.65 16.74 15.25
CA ASP A 359 -7.01 17.91 14.62
C ASP A 359 -7.49 18.03 13.18
N SER A 360 -8.48 18.89 12.94
CA SER A 360 -9.06 19.15 11.62
C SER A 360 -8.11 19.82 10.62
N LYS A 361 -6.92 20.30 11.05
CA LYS A 361 -5.89 20.91 10.19
C LYS A 361 -4.82 19.91 9.76
N ARG A 362 -4.49 18.93 10.61
CA ARG A 362 -3.58 17.81 10.31
C ARG A 362 -4.30 16.55 9.82
N HIS A 363 -5.61 16.46 10.06
CA HIS A 363 -6.46 15.29 9.85
C HIS A 363 -5.98 14.03 10.60
N VAL A 364 -5.68 14.18 11.89
CA VAL A 364 -5.23 13.09 12.79
C VAL A 364 -5.86 13.26 14.18
N ILE A 365 -5.87 12.19 14.96
CA ILE A 365 -6.15 12.26 16.40
C ILE A 365 -4.92 12.86 17.13
N PRO A 366 -5.07 13.95 17.91
CA PRO A 366 -3.99 14.47 18.76
C PRO A 366 -3.53 13.40 19.74
N ASN A 367 -2.22 13.13 19.79
CA ASN A 367 -1.69 12.04 20.62
C ASN A 367 -0.23 12.26 21.05
N VAL A 368 0.18 11.53 22.10
CA VAL A 368 1.57 11.39 22.57
C VAL A 368 1.91 9.92 22.67
N ALA A 369 2.84 9.44 21.85
CA ALA A 369 3.23 8.02 21.74
C ALA A 369 2.02 7.07 21.57
N GLY A 370 0.97 7.52 20.87
CA GLY A 370 -0.28 6.77 20.65
C GLY A 370 -1.35 6.94 21.73
N ARG A 371 -1.08 7.55 22.89
CA ARG A 371 -2.12 7.97 23.86
C ARG A 371 -2.87 9.18 23.31
N VAL A 372 -4.20 9.14 23.22
CA VAL A 372 -4.99 10.28 22.74
C VAL A 372 -4.95 11.40 23.77
N ILE A 373 -4.85 12.65 23.31
CA ILE A 373 -4.91 13.84 24.18
C ILE A 373 -6.09 14.74 23.82
N ASN A 374 -6.70 15.38 24.82
CA ASN A 374 -7.58 16.52 24.59
C ASN A 374 -6.71 17.73 24.19
N PRO A 375 -6.96 18.40 23.05
CA PRO A 375 -6.07 19.44 22.50
C PRO A 375 -6.09 20.76 23.29
N GLU A 376 -7.14 21.03 24.06
CA GLU A 376 -7.29 22.26 24.85
C GLU A 376 -6.48 22.18 26.16
N THR A 377 -6.57 21.03 26.83
CA THR A 377 -5.94 20.79 28.14
C THR A 377 -4.58 20.08 28.04
N ASN A 378 -4.27 19.48 26.89
CA ASN A 378 -3.12 18.56 26.66
C ASN A 378 -3.10 17.32 27.58
N ASN A 379 -4.18 17.05 28.32
CA ASN A 379 -4.31 15.85 29.14
C ASN A 379 -4.61 14.61 28.30
N VAL A 380 -4.09 13.45 28.72
CA VAL A 380 -4.40 12.14 28.12
C VAL A 380 -5.86 11.76 28.40
N VAL A 381 -6.55 11.28 27.36
CA VAL A 381 -7.86 10.65 27.48
C VAL A 381 -7.65 9.20 27.94
N SER A 382 -7.94 8.94 29.22
CA SER A 382 -7.68 7.64 29.85
C SER A 382 -8.38 6.50 29.11
N GLY A 383 -7.63 5.43 28.79
CA GLY A 383 -8.14 4.28 28.05
C GLY A 383 -8.33 4.49 26.54
N LEU A 384 -7.97 5.66 25.96
CA LEU A 384 -8.15 5.92 24.53
C LEU A 384 -6.81 6.12 23.81
N TYR A 385 -6.59 5.35 22.75
CA TYR A 385 -5.34 5.27 22.01
C TYR A 385 -5.58 5.34 20.50
N CYS A 386 -4.54 5.59 19.71
CA CYS A 386 -4.61 5.54 18.24
C CYS A 386 -3.33 4.91 17.64
N THR A 387 -3.42 4.41 16.41
CA THR A 387 -2.33 3.73 15.68
C THR A 387 -2.43 3.94 14.17
N GLY A 388 -1.31 3.99 13.43
CA GLY A 388 -1.30 4.10 11.97
C GLY A 388 -1.59 5.49 11.41
N TRP A 389 -2.28 5.56 10.28
CA TRP A 389 -2.53 6.82 9.57
C TRP A 389 -3.42 7.80 10.33
N ILE A 390 -4.38 7.33 11.13
CA ILE A 390 -5.19 8.18 12.02
C ILE A 390 -4.35 8.84 13.13
N LYS A 391 -3.21 8.25 13.50
CA LYS A 391 -2.23 8.76 14.49
C LYS A 391 -1.18 9.69 13.87
N ARG A 392 -0.59 9.28 12.73
CA ARG A 392 0.60 9.93 12.12
C ARG A 392 0.30 10.81 10.90
N GLY A 393 -0.89 10.67 10.32
CA GLY A 393 -1.22 11.13 8.98
C GLY A 393 -0.94 10.05 7.92
N PRO A 394 -1.55 10.15 6.72
CA PRO A 394 -1.47 9.14 5.69
C PRO A 394 -0.16 9.19 4.90
N SER A 395 0.91 8.69 5.53
CA SER A 395 2.23 8.56 4.92
C SER A 395 2.99 7.31 5.44
N GLY A 396 3.96 6.87 4.65
CA GLY A 396 4.70 5.63 4.86
C GLY A 396 4.00 4.41 4.25
N ILE A 397 4.78 3.34 4.12
CA ILE A 397 4.35 2.03 3.58
C ILE A 397 3.76 1.15 4.69
N ILE A 398 3.27 -0.04 4.35
CA ILE A 398 2.75 -1.03 5.32
C ILE A 398 3.73 -1.22 6.49
N GLY A 399 5.01 -1.44 6.20
CA GLY A 399 6.07 -1.62 7.21
C GLY A 399 6.29 -0.43 8.15
N THR A 400 5.93 0.80 7.75
CA THR A 400 5.99 1.98 8.63
C THR A 400 5.02 1.87 9.81
N ASN A 401 3.94 1.09 9.67
CA ASN A 401 2.98 0.86 10.75
C ASN A 401 3.48 -0.15 11.80
N ILE A 402 4.55 -0.91 11.55
CA ILE A 402 5.06 -1.93 12.50
C ILE A 402 5.60 -1.24 13.75
N THR A 403 6.57 -0.34 13.60
CA THR A 403 7.18 0.41 14.72
C THR A 403 6.15 1.30 15.43
N ASP A 404 5.26 1.91 14.65
CA ASP A 404 4.21 2.81 15.12
C ASP A 404 3.16 2.10 16.00
N ALA A 405 2.70 0.92 15.56
CA ALA A 405 1.81 0.06 16.33
C ALA A 405 2.51 -0.52 17.57
N ARG A 406 3.81 -0.81 17.50
CA ARG A 406 4.59 -1.25 18.66
C ARG A 406 4.70 -0.16 19.73
N GLU A 407 4.89 1.11 19.33
CA GLU A 407 4.88 2.24 20.24
C GLU A 407 3.51 2.40 20.93
N THR A 408 2.42 2.34 20.16
CA THR A 408 1.06 2.42 20.73
C THR A 408 0.78 1.23 21.67
N ALA A 409 1.15 0.00 21.30
CA ALA A 409 0.98 -1.18 22.15
C ALA A 409 1.78 -1.06 23.46
N ALA A 410 3.05 -0.64 23.40
CA ALA A 410 3.87 -0.39 24.58
C ALA A 410 3.26 0.71 25.49
N SER A 411 2.63 1.73 24.90
CA SER A 411 1.89 2.75 25.66
C SER A 411 0.66 2.19 26.38
N VAL A 412 -0.14 1.34 25.72
CA VAL A 412 -1.29 0.66 26.35
C VAL A 412 -0.86 -0.21 27.53
N LEU A 413 0.22 -0.99 27.36
CA LEU A 413 0.71 -1.89 28.42
C LEU A 413 1.35 -1.13 29.59
N ALA A 414 2.08 -0.04 29.32
CA ALA A 414 2.66 0.80 30.36
C ALA A 414 1.60 1.51 31.23
N ASP A 415 0.38 1.70 30.72
CA ASP A 415 -0.71 2.36 31.43
C ASP A 415 -1.54 1.40 32.31
N GLU A 416 -1.28 0.08 32.28
CA GLU A 416 -2.04 -0.91 33.08
C GLU A 416 -2.05 -0.54 34.58
N ALA A 417 -0.88 -0.26 35.16
CA ALA A 417 -0.76 0.11 36.58
C ALA A 417 -1.47 1.43 36.94
N SER A 418 -1.76 2.29 35.95
CA SER A 418 -2.50 3.55 36.09
C SER A 418 -3.98 3.43 35.71
N THR A 419 -4.41 2.28 35.18
CA THR A 419 -5.78 2.03 34.74
C THR A 419 -6.68 1.84 35.97
N PRO A 420 -7.76 2.61 36.15
CA PRO A 420 -8.66 2.43 37.27
C PRO A 420 -9.29 1.01 37.27
N PRO A 421 -9.31 0.28 38.41
CA PRO A 421 -10.01 -0.99 38.50
C PRO A 421 -11.48 -0.84 38.10
N LYS A 422 -11.87 -1.50 37.01
CA LYS A 422 -13.18 -1.33 36.37
C LYS A 422 -13.85 -2.68 36.18
N ALA A 423 -15.07 -2.84 36.70
CA ALA A 423 -15.93 -3.97 36.36
C ALA A 423 -16.41 -3.79 34.92
N LEU A 424 -15.86 -4.58 33.99
CA LEU A 424 -16.21 -4.54 32.57
C LEU A 424 -17.43 -5.44 32.28
N ALA A 425 -18.44 -4.89 31.61
CA ALA A 425 -19.62 -5.66 31.19
C ALA A 425 -19.24 -6.78 30.21
N PRO A 426 -19.98 -7.90 30.13
CA PRO A 426 -19.72 -8.99 29.19
C PRO A 426 -19.74 -8.56 27.71
N VAL A 427 -18.80 -9.03 26.90
CA VAL A 427 -18.78 -8.76 25.43
C VAL A 427 -20.01 -9.36 24.72
N SER A 428 -20.66 -10.36 25.31
CA SER A 428 -21.94 -10.90 24.84
C SER A 428 -23.08 -9.88 24.84
N GLU A 429 -23.07 -8.89 25.75
CA GLU A 429 -24.06 -7.81 25.76
C GLU A 429 -23.84 -6.86 24.58
N LEU A 430 -22.58 -6.48 24.29
CA LEU A 430 -22.21 -5.70 23.11
C LEU A 430 -22.60 -6.42 21.81
N ARG A 431 -22.31 -7.72 21.71
CA ARG A 431 -22.71 -8.55 20.55
C ARG A 431 -24.23 -8.67 20.39
N ALA A 432 -25.01 -8.47 21.46
CA ALA A 432 -26.47 -8.50 21.43
C ALA A 432 -27.10 -7.11 21.19
N SER A 433 -26.39 -6.01 21.44
CA SER A 433 -26.86 -4.65 21.13
C SER A 433 -26.65 -4.25 19.66
N ILE A 434 -25.62 -4.81 19.02
CA ILE A 434 -25.34 -4.61 17.59
C ILE A 434 -26.44 -5.29 16.76
N LYS A 435 -27.06 -4.53 15.85
CA LYS A 435 -28.19 -4.98 15.01
C LYS A 435 -27.76 -5.50 13.64
N THR A 436 -26.57 -5.13 13.19
CA THR A 436 -25.94 -5.59 11.95
C THR A 436 -25.46 -7.04 12.11
N PRO A 437 -25.53 -7.89 11.06
CA PRO A 437 -24.99 -9.24 11.13
C PRO A 437 -23.46 -9.21 11.33
N ILE A 438 -23.01 -9.50 12.55
CA ILE A 438 -21.58 -9.55 12.90
C ILE A 438 -20.91 -10.70 12.15
N ILE A 439 -19.78 -10.42 11.51
CA ILE A 439 -18.96 -11.39 10.79
C ILE A 439 -17.75 -11.76 11.66
N ASP A 440 -17.76 -12.96 12.24
CA ASP A 440 -16.60 -13.50 12.94
C ASP A 440 -15.50 -14.03 11.99
N TRP A 441 -14.38 -14.51 12.55
CA TRP A 441 -13.27 -15.01 11.73
C TRP A 441 -13.60 -16.28 10.91
N SER A 442 -14.46 -17.16 11.44
CA SER A 442 -14.94 -18.35 10.72
C SER A 442 -15.88 -17.97 9.58
N MET A 443 -16.68 -16.92 9.79
CA MET A 443 -17.58 -16.33 8.81
C MET A 443 -16.77 -15.65 7.69
N TYR A 444 -15.73 -14.88 8.03
CA TYR A 444 -14.80 -14.34 7.04
C TYR A 444 -14.06 -15.43 6.27
N SER A 445 -13.61 -16.52 6.93
CA SER A 445 -12.95 -17.65 6.25
C SER A 445 -13.83 -18.31 5.18
N ARG A 446 -15.17 -18.26 5.33
CA ARG A 446 -16.12 -18.71 4.29
C ARG A 446 -16.20 -17.74 3.11
N ILE A 447 -16.16 -16.43 3.35
CA ILE A 447 -16.01 -15.43 2.27
C ILE A 447 -14.70 -15.69 1.51
N GLU A 448 -13.56 -15.79 2.21
CA GLU A 448 -12.27 -15.97 1.56
C GLU A 448 -12.18 -17.27 0.74
N LYS A 449 -12.70 -18.38 1.26
CA LYS A 449 -12.79 -19.62 0.48
C LYS A 449 -13.63 -19.44 -0.79
N TYR A 450 -14.81 -18.82 -0.68
CA TYR A 450 -15.67 -18.58 -1.83
C TYR A 450 -14.98 -17.71 -2.90
N GLU A 451 -14.29 -16.64 -2.49
CA GLU A 451 -13.52 -15.78 -3.40
C GLU A 451 -12.37 -16.54 -4.07
N ALA A 452 -11.67 -17.40 -3.34
CA ALA A 452 -10.58 -18.22 -3.88
C ALA A 452 -11.09 -19.27 -4.88
N ASP A 453 -12.17 -19.99 -4.55
CA ASP A 453 -12.80 -20.97 -5.45
C ASP A 453 -13.31 -20.30 -6.74
N ALA A 454 -13.98 -19.14 -6.61
CA ALA A 454 -14.47 -18.34 -7.74
C ALA A 454 -13.34 -17.71 -8.58
N GLY A 455 -12.19 -17.42 -7.96
CA GLY A 455 -10.97 -16.99 -8.65
C GLY A 455 -10.32 -18.11 -9.43
N ALA A 456 -10.16 -19.30 -8.82
CA ALA A 456 -9.57 -20.46 -9.45
C ALA A 456 -10.31 -20.87 -10.73
N ALA A 457 -11.64 -20.80 -10.73
CA ALA A 457 -12.49 -21.03 -11.90
C ALA A 457 -12.24 -20.04 -13.08
N LYS A 458 -11.52 -18.93 -12.83
CA LYS A 458 -11.12 -17.91 -13.81
C LYS A 458 -9.60 -17.81 -14.05
N GLY A 459 -8.79 -18.64 -13.39
CA GLY A 459 -7.32 -18.50 -13.42
C GLY A 459 -6.78 -17.32 -12.60
N LYS A 460 -7.55 -16.83 -11.62
CA LYS A 460 -7.21 -15.71 -10.72
C LYS A 460 -6.90 -16.21 -9.30
N PRO A 461 -6.06 -15.51 -8.52
CA PRO A 461 -5.80 -15.87 -7.11
C PRO A 461 -7.06 -15.74 -6.22
N ARG A 462 -8.00 -14.85 -6.60
CA ARG A 462 -9.37 -14.77 -6.08
C ARG A 462 -10.24 -13.91 -7.00
N GLU A 463 -11.55 -14.12 -6.99
CA GLU A 463 -12.54 -13.15 -7.48
C GLU A 463 -13.25 -12.55 -6.27
N LYS A 464 -13.15 -11.24 -6.07
CA LYS A 464 -13.68 -10.59 -4.87
C LYS A 464 -15.19 -10.46 -4.91
N LEU A 465 -15.85 -10.75 -3.78
CA LEU A 465 -17.21 -10.27 -3.57
C LEU A 465 -17.19 -8.74 -3.49
N THR A 466 -18.10 -8.07 -4.18
CA THR A 466 -18.18 -6.60 -4.23
C THR A 466 -19.45 -6.04 -3.59
N SER A 467 -20.25 -6.87 -2.91
CA SER A 467 -21.50 -6.48 -2.25
C SER A 467 -21.51 -6.99 -0.80
N ILE A 468 -21.85 -6.11 0.15
CA ILE A 468 -21.93 -6.46 1.59
C ILE A 468 -23.02 -7.51 1.83
N ASP A 469 -24.20 -7.35 1.21
CA ASP A 469 -25.28 -8.35 1.25
C ASP A 469 -24.79 -9.74 0.82
N THR A 470 -24.06 -9.83 -0.30
CA THR A 470 -23.56 -11.11 -0.81
C THR A 470 -22.43 -11.68 0.07
N MET A 471 -21.58 -10.82 0.66
CA MET A 471 -20.61 -11.23 1.68
C MET A 471 -21.30 -11.83 2.91
N VAL A 472 -22.36 -11.18 3.42
CA VAL A 472 -23.11 -11.64 4.61
C VAL A 472 -23.76 -13.00 4.36
N ARG A 473 -24.43 -13.21 3.21
CA ARG A 473 -25.06 -14.49 2.86
C ARG A 473 -24.04 -15.63 2.76
N VAL A 474 -22.93 -15.42 2.04
CA VAL A 474 -21.83 -16.39 1.93
C VAL A 474 -21.20 -16.68 3.30
N ALA A 475 -21.01 -15.65 4.13
CA ALA A 475 -20.52 -15.79 5.49
C ALA A 475 -21.47 -16.56 6.42
N GLN A 476 -22.78 -16.43 6.22
CA GLN A 476 -23.80 -17.21 6.92
C GLN A 476 -23.91 -18.66 6.41
N GLY A 477 -23.27 -18.99 5.29
CA GLY A 477 -23.28 -20.33 4.70
C GLY A 477 -24.44 -20.57 3.73
N GLU A 478 -25.13 -19.52 3.29
CA GLU A 478 -26.09 -19.63 2.19
C GLU A 478 -25.35 -19.97 0.90
N ASN A 479 -25.77 -21.03 0.20
CA ASN A 479 -25.23 -21.38 -1.12
C ASN A 479 -25.64 -20.30 -2.14
N SER A 480 -24.74 -19.34 -2.38
CA SER A 480 -24.90 -18.27 -3.37
C SER A 480 -24.75 -18.75 -4.82
N HIS A 481 -25.44 -19.84 -5.17
CA HIS A 481 -25.89 -19.98 -6.55
C HIS A 481 -26.78 -18.77 -6.87
N PRO A 482 -26.52 -18.03 -7.96
CA PRO A 482 -27.32 -16.86 -8.28
C PRO A 482 -28.71 -17.33 -8.67
N THR A 483 -29.67 -17.21 -7.74
CA THR A 483 -31.09 -17.29 -8.05
C THR A 483 -31.38 -16.28 -9.14
N ARG A 484 -31.52 -16.75 -10.38
CA ARG A 484 -31.99 -15.91 -11.49
C ARG A 484 -33.39 -15.45 -11.11
N GLN A 485 -33.48 -14.23 -10.61
CA GLN A 485 -34.74 -13.54 -10.42
C GLN A 485 -35.27 -13.19 -11.81
N ILE A 486 -35.86 -14.20 -12.46
CA ILE A 486 -36.52 -14.04 -13.76
C ILE A 486 -37.66 -13.06 -13.53
N ASP A 487 -37.55 -11.88 -14.11
CA ASP A 487 -38.64 -10.92 -14.12
C ASP A 487 -39.77 -11.45 -15.03
N ILE A 488 -40.75 -12.09 -14.40
CA ILE A 488 -41.88 -12.72 -15.07
C ILE A 488 -42.73 -11.67 -15.82
N SER A 489 -42.61 -10.37 -15.51
CA SER A 489 -43.35 -9.30 -16.19
C SER A 489 -43.02 -9.18 -17.69
N GLN A 490 -41.85 -9.64 -18.13
CA GLN A 490 -41.41 -9.54 -19.53
C GLN A 490 -41.64 -10.80 -20.38
N LEU A 491 -42.11 -11.91 -19.80
CA LEU A 491 -42.44 -13.12 -20.56
C LEU A 491 -43.77 -12.97 -21.32
N LYS A 492 -43.68 -12.72 -22.63
CA LYS A 492 -44.82 -12.80 -23.55
C LYS A 492 -45.50 -14.18 -23.44
N ARG A 493 -46.84 -14.17 -23.40
CA ARG A 493 -47.71 -15.34 -23.10
C ARG A 493 -47.43 -16.62 -23.91
N SER A 494 -46.78 -16.53 -25.07
CA SER A 494 -46.50 -17.66 -25.97
C SER A 494 -45.56 -18.73 -25.39
N ASN A 495 -44.68 -18.38 -24.43
CA ASN A 495 -43.64 -19.31 -23.95
C ASN A 495 -44.06 -20.18 -22.74
N LEU A 496 -45.24 -19.93 -22.15
CA LEU A 496 -45.65 -20.57 -20.89
C LEU A 496 -45.95 -22.09 -21.04
N ILE A 497 -46.28 -22.54 -22.26
CA ILE A 497 -46.67 -23.93 -22.55
C ILE A 497 -45.49 -24.89 -22.54
N ILE A 498 -44.30 -24.45 -22.97
CA ILE A 498 -43.11 -25.32 -23.13
C ILE A 498 -42.50 -25.69 -21.76
N LEU A 499 -42.60 -24.81 -20.76
CA LEU A 499 -42.01 -25.07 -19.44
C LEU A 499 -42.76 -26.14 -18.64
N PHE A 500 -44.08 -26.28 -18.85
CA PHE A 500 -44.88 -27.31 -18.18
C PHE A 500 -44.56 -28.73 -18.67
N GLN A 501 -44.22 -28.90 -19.96
CA GLN A 501 -43.97 -30.23 -20.54
C GLN A 501 -42.60 -30.85 -20.19
N LEU A 502 -41.74 -30.14 -19.44
CA LEU A 502 -40.41 -30.61 -19.04
C LEU A 502 -40.26 -30.85 -17.53
N LEU A 503 -41.32 -30.67 -16.74
CA LEU A 503 -41.32 -30.90 -15.29
C LEU A 503 -42.01 -32.20 -14.86
N ASP A 504 -42.95 -32.73 -15.66
CA ASP A 504 -43.66 -34.00 -15.39
C ASP A 504 -42.82 -35.28 -15.65
N ALA A 505 -41.51 -35.16 -15.88
CA ALA A 505 -40.66 -36.25 -16.38
C ALA A 505 -39.41 -36.55 -15.51
N ALA A 506 -39.49 -36.33 -14.19
CA ALA A 506 -38.34 -36.50 -13.28
C ALA A 506 -38.67 -36.98 -11.85
N GLU A 507 -39.66 -37.86 -11.66
CA GLU A 507 -39.90 -38.52 -10.35
C GLU A 507 -39.59 -40.04 -10.34
N THR A 508 -39.16 -40.50 -9.16
CA THR A 508 -39.00 -41.91 -8.74
C THR A 508 -38.03 -42.82 -9.53
N THR A 509 -36.86 -43.04 -8.94
CA THR A 509 -36.38 -44.41 -8.60
C THR A 509 -35.34 -44.31 -7.49
N SER A 510 -35.40 -45.21 -6.51
CA SER A 510 -34.45 -45.24 -5.37
C SER A 510 -33.83 -46.62 -5.19
N THR A 511 -32.52 -46.61 -4.89
CA THR A 511 -31.75 -47.63 -4.16
C THR A 511 -31.95 -49.12 -4.51
N THR A 512 -30.89 -49.74 -5.03
CA THR A 512 -30.53 -51.13 -4.69
C THR A 512 -29.11 -51.16 -4.11
N GLY A 513 -28.98 -51.61 -2.86
CA GLY A 513 -27.69 -51.82 -2.21
C GLY A 513 -27.19 -53.26 -2.39
N GLY A 514 -25.87 -53.48 -2.34
CA GLY A 514 -25.25 -54.79 -2.45
C GLY A 514 -23.92 -54.85 -1.72
N ASN A 515 -23.85 -55.67 -0.66
CA ASN A 515 -22.65 -55.81 0.16
C ASN A 515 -21.55 -56.61 -0.55
N LYS A 516 -20.27 -56.24 -0.30
CA LYS A 516 -19.19 -57.23 -0.17
C LYS A 516 -18.01 -56.69 0.65
N THR A 517 -17.72 -57.39 1.74
CA THR A 517 -16.47 -57.31 2.50
C THR A 517 -15.57 -58.47 2.09
N ASP A 518 -14.26 -58.25 2.04
CA ASP A 518 -13.28 -59.34 2.08
C ASP A 518 -12.03 -58.94 2.88
N LEU A 519 -11.27 -59.93 3.38
CA LEU A 519 -10.38 -59.76 4.53
C LEU A 519 -8.88 -59.74 4.21
N LEU A 520 -8.18 -58.96 5.04
CA LEU A 520 -6.80 -59.13 5.54
C LEU A 520 -5.85 -60.12 4.84
N THR A 521 -4.64 -59.64 4.52
CA THR A 521 -3.39 -60.33 4.89
C THR A 521 -2.41 -59.35 5.54
N SER A 522 -1.39 -59.85 6.24
CA SER A 522 -0.49 -59.04 7.07
C SER A 522 0.98 -59.47 6.99
N ARG A 523 1.89 -58.50 7.16
CA ARG A 523 3.26 -58.53 7.75
C ARG A 523 4.25 -57.64 6.99
N GLY A 524 5.26 -57.13 7.70
CA GLY A 524 6.45 -56.53 7.07
C GLY A 524 6.99 -55.25 7.74
N ILE A 525 7.49 -55.33 8.97
CA ILE A 525 8.27 -54.23 9.59
C ILE A 525 9.75 -54.47 9.36
N THR A 526 10.45 -53.49 8.77
CA THR A 526 11.83 -53.12 9.12
C THR A 526 12.11 -51.68 8.70
N ALA A 527 13.06 -51.02 9.39
CA ALA A 527 13.29 -49.58 9.27
C ALA A 527 14.47 -49.24 8.35
N HIS A 528 14.44 -48.04 7.76
CA HIS A 528 15.66 -47.29 7.50
C HIS A 528 15.47 -45.79 7.74
N ARG A 529 16.24 -45.23 8.67
CA ARG A 529 16.35 -43.78 8.87
C ARG A 529 17.24 -43.17 7.80
N ARG A 530 16.69 -42.22 7.03
CA ARG A 530 17.38 -41.00 6.58
C ARG A 530 16.35 -39.88 6.75
N GLY A 531 16.63 -38.76 7.41
CA GLY A 531 17.94 -38.15 7.67
C GLY A 531 18.03 -36.83 6.91
N VAL A 532 16.97 -36.03 6.94
CA VAL A 532 16.88 -34.77 6.20
C VAL A 532 17.62 -33.69 6.99
N THR A 533 18.56 -33.01 6.33
CA THR A 533 19.40 -31.98 6.96
C THR A 533 18.60 -30.70 7.24
N ASN A 534 18.66 -30.21 8.48
CA ASN A 534 18.19 -28.87 8.83
C ASN A 534 18.96 -27.81 8.03
N MET A 535 18.30 -27.12 7.10
CA MET A 535 18.91 -26.02 6.35
C MET A 535 18.83 -24.73 7.18
N LEU A 536 19.75 -24.60 8.15
CA LEU A 536 19.86 -23.44 9.01
C LEU A 536 20.41 -22.23 8.22
N VAL A 537 19.52 -21.35 7.76
CA VAL A 537 19.89 -20.11 7.07
C VAL A 537 20.38 -19.08 8.10
N VAL A 538 21.68 -19.11 8.41
CA VAL A 538 22.34 -18.10 9.25
C VAL A 538 22.69 -16.88 8.39
N THR A 539 21.81 -15.88 8.33
CA THR A 539 22.17 -14.55 7.80
C THR A 539 22.90 -13.74 8.87
N THR A 540 24.23 -13.62 8.74
CA THR A 540 25.07 -12.82 9.63
C THR A 540 24.88 -11.31 9.38
N THR A 541 24.20 -10.60 10.27
CA THR A 541 24.12 -9.12 10.29
C THR A 541 24.48 -8.53 11.65
N VAL A 542 25.60 -8.98 12.22
CA VAL A 542 26.29 -8.24 13.28
C VAL A 542 27.16 -7.17 12.62
N GLY A 543 26.83 -5.90 12.86
CA GLY A 543 27.69 -4.77 12.48
C GLY A 543 27.05 -3.69 11.60
N MET A 544 26.19 -2.84 12.20
CA MET A 544 26.17 -1.39 11.99
C MET A 544 25.19 -0.72 12.96
N PHE A 545 25.42 -0.85 14.27
CA PHE A 545 24.62 -0.20 15.31
C PHE A 545 25.44 0.89 16.02
N HIS A 546 25.75 1.99 15.31
CA HIS A 546 26.19 3.22 15.95
C HIS A 546 25.98 4.46 15.07
N ARG A 547 25.79 5.61 15.73
CA ARG A 547 25.97 6.98 15.19
C ARG A 547 24.96 7.48 14.14
N VAL A 548 23.67 7.52 14.51
CA VAL A 548 22.80 8.67 14.15
C VAL A 548 22.03 9.12 15.38
N HIS A 549 22.65 10.02 16.15
CA HIS A 549 22.00 10.89 17.13
C HIS A 549 22.62 12.28 16.97
N GLY A 550 21.80 13.30 16.75
CA GLY A 550 22.22 14.67 16.48
C GLY A 550 21.22 15.41 15.60
N ASN A 551 20.92 16.65 15.97
CA ASN A 551 20.18 17.66 15.19
C ASN A 551 18.66 17.46 15.03
N THR A 552 17.93 17.40 16.15
CA THR A 552 16.53 17.87 16.21
C THR A 552 16.49 19.30 16.76
N THR A 553 16.35 20.30 15.89
CA THR A 553 16.24 21.72 16.28
C THR A 553 14.83 22.07 16.75
N HIS A 554 14.58 21.97 18.06
CA HIS A 554 13.39 22.51 18.71
C HIS A 554 13.76 23.65 19.67
N MET A 555 13.18 24.84 19.44
CA MET A 555 13.22 25.92 20.42
C MET A 555 12.05 25.81 21.41
N ARG A 556 12.36 25.78 22.71
CA ARG A 556 11.47 26.14 23.83
C ARG A 556 12.30 26.89 24.89
N PRO A 557 11.70 27.81 25.67
CA PRO A 557 12.42 28.63 26.63
C PRO A 557 12.83 27.88 27.91
N PHE A 558 13.77 28.47 28.65
CA PHE A 558 14.37 27.91 29.87
C PHE A 558 13.40 27.83 31.06
N VAL A 559 13.59 26.79 31.88
CA VAL A 559 13.34 26.79 33.33
C VAL A 559 14.58 26.21 34.01
N THR A 560 15.06 26.86 35.07
CA THR A 560 16.29 26.50 35.80
C THR A 560 16.01 25.53 36.96
N LEU A 561 16.87 24.52 37.14
CA LEU A 561 16.97 23.72 38.36
C LEU A 561 18.45 23.47 38.72
N ASP A 562 18.73 23.40 40.01
CA ASP A 562 20.09 23.39 40.57
C ASP A 562 20.89 22.10 40.34
N ALA A 563 22.22 22.25 40.35
CA ALA A 563 23.16 21.15 40.28
C ALA A 563 23.54 20.63 41.68
N VAL A 564 23.10 19.42 42.02
CA VAL A 564 23.65 18.66 43.17
C VAL A 564 24.58 17.58 42.64
N LEU A 565 25.88 17.77 42.86
CA LEU A 565 26.94 16.95 42.26
C LEU A 565 27.40 15.85 43.23
N VAL A 566 27.17 14.58 42.89
CA VAL A 566 27.63 13.42 43.67
C VAL A 566 28.56 12.57 42.82
N VAL A 567 29.87 12.69 43.07
CA VAL A 567 30.90 11.84 42.46
C VAL A 567 31.05 10.55 43.26
N ARG A 568 30.99 9.40 42.57
CA ARG A 568 31.64 8.16 43.00
C ARG A 568 32.31 7.50 41.80
N ALA A 569 33.49 6.93 42.02
CA ALA A 569 34.31 6.30 41.00
C ALA A 569 34.75 4.89 41.45
N THR A 570 34.65 3.95 40.53
CA THR A 570 35.29 2.63 40.54
C THR A 570 35.61 2.29 39.08
N GLY A 571 36.79 1.84 38.67
CA GLY A 571 37.90 1.27 39.45
C GLY A 571 37.99 -0.22 39.14
N LEU A 572 38.84 -0.60 38.18
CA LEU A 572 38.83 -1.93 37.56
C LEU A 572 40.25 -2.51 37.45
N GLN A 573 40.52 -3.45 38.36
CA GLN A 573 41.70 -4.32 38.52
C GLN A 573 41.24 -5.43 39.52
N ASP A 574 41.76 -6.67 39.54
CA ASP A 574 42.99 -7.22 38.97
C ASP A 574 42.90 -8.77 38.76
N ARG A 575 43.88 -9.36 38.04
CA ARG A 575 44.35 -10.78 38.06
C ARG A 575 43.47 -11.95 37.56
N LEU A 576 44.02 -13.14 37.22
CA LEU A 576 45.20 -13.55 36.41
C LEU A 576 45.33 -15.10 36.32
N VAL A 577 46.31 -15.60 35.54
CA VAL A 577 46.83 -17.01 35.41
C VAL A 577 45.91 -18.00 34.67
N GLY A 578 46.36 -18.87 33.76
CA GLY A 578 47.67 -19.09 33.08
C GLY A 578 47.66 -20.47 32.37
N THR A 579 48.64 -20.99 31.63
CA THR A 579 49.89 -20.57 30.93
C THR A 579 50.64 -21.86 30.57
N SER A 580 50.99 -22.07 29.29
CA SER A 580 51.81 -23.20 28.78
C SER A 580 52.07 -23.05 27.26
N THR A 581 52.69 -24.00 26.52
CA THR A 581 54.13 -24.40 26.44
C THR A 581 54.35 -25.02 25.03
N THR A 582 55.51 -25.02 24.37
CA THR A 582 56.90 -24.64 24.73
C THR A 582 57.49 -23.72 23.62
N GLY A 583 58.65 -24.03 23.01
CA GLY A 583 59.20 -23.29 21.85
C GLY A 583 60.39 -23.98 21.15
N ASN A 584 60.75 -23.43 19.98
CA ASN A 584 61.98 -23.54 19.17
C ASN A 584 62.53 -24.87 18.58
N ASP A 585 62.81 -24.77 17.27
CA ASP A 585 63.97 -25.26 16.49
C ASP A 585 64.31 -26.75 16.32
N THR A 586 64.38 -27.17 15.05
CA THR A 586 65.64 -27.70 14.48
C THR A 586 65.69 -27.53 12.95
N ASN A 587 66.90 -27.36 12.40
CA ASN A 587 67.15 -27.29 10.95
C ASN A 587 67.36 -28.68 10.35
N HIS A 588 67.13 -28.86 9.05
CA HIS A 588 68.00 -29.71 8.22
C HIS A 588 68.04 -29.24 6.76
N SER A 589 69.20 -29.43 6.13
CA SER A 589 69.55 -28.85 4.82
C SER A 589 69.81 -29.92 3.77
N THR A 590 69.33 -29.69 2.53
CA THR A 590 70.10 -30.01 1.31
C THR A 590 69.65 -29.14 0.13
N ALA A 591 70.54 -28.93 -0.84
CA ALA A 591 70.30 -28.09 -2.02
C ALA A 591 69.55 -28.87 -3.13
N THR A 592 69.09 -28.26 -4.22
CA THR A 592 69.98 -27.97 -5.37
C THR A 592 69.35 -27.01 -6.40
N LYS A 593 70.04 -25.87 -6.66
CA LYS A 593 69.93 -24.95 -7.83
C LYS A 593 68.58 -24.21 -8.04
N VAL A 594 68.54 -22.95 -8.50
CA VAL A 594 69.60 -21.94 -8.78
C VAL A 594 69.08 -20.53 -8.42
N SER A 595 69.98 -19.56 -8.20
CA SER A 595 69.66 -18.21 -7.72
C SER A 595 70.27 -17.12 -8.59
N CYS A 596 69.60 -15.95 -8.70
CA CYS A 596 70.15 -14.60 -8.42
C CYS A 596 69.04 -13.54 -8.57
N LYS A 597 68.69 -12.72 -7.56
CA LYS A 597 69.38 -11.56 -6.92
C LYS A 597 69.18 -10.24 -7.69
N ARG A 598 68.42 -9.26 -7.13
CA ARG A 598 68.85 -8.09 -6.30
C ARG A 598 69.26 -6.86 -7.17
N SER A 599 69.19 -5.58 -6.74
CA SER A 599 68.99 -4.98 -5.40
C SER A 599 68.67 -3.45 -5.42
N VAL A 600 68.22 -2.92 -4.26
CA VAL A 600 68.55 -1.58 -3.66
C VAL A 600 67.81 -0.27 -4.08
N HIS A 601 67.60 0.60 -3.07
CA HIS A 601 67.06 1.98 -3.08
C HIS A 601 67.99 3.07 -3.66
N ARG A 602 67.41 4.20 -4.12
CA ARG A 602 67.66 5.58 -3.58
C ARG A 602 66.88 6.71 -4.31
N LYS A 603 66.30 7.66 -3.53
CA LYS A 603 65.97 9.09 -3.83
C LYS A 603 65.10 9.41 -5.09
N GLY A 604 64.39 10.53 -5.23
CA GLY A 604 63.97 11.57 -4.27
C GLY A 604 63.70 12.95 -4.92
N VAL A 605 62.64 13.65 -4.48
CA VAL A 605 62.39 15.13 -4.58
C VAL A 605 61.99 15.75 -5.96
N THR A 606 60.75 16.28 -6.00
CA THR A 606 60.12 17.43 -6.77
C THR A 606 60.79 18.01 -8.04
N GLN A 607 60.06 18.47 -9.09
CA GLN A 607 59.21 19.69 -9.08
C GLN A 607 58.31 19.90 -10.34
N ASN A 608 57.25 20.72 -10.17
CA ASN A 608 56.62 21.72 -11.06
C ASN A 608 56.10 21.44 -12.50
N ASN A 609 54.80 21.75 -12.68
CA ASN A 609 54.13 22.51 -13.76
C ASN A 609 54.76 22.70 -15.15
N MET A 610 53.97 22.43 -16.22
CA MET A 610 53.33 23.51 -17.02
C MET A 610 52.19 22.99 -17.93
N GLN A 611 51.21 23.85 -18.20
CA GLN A 611 50.26 23.83 -19.34
C GLN A 611 50.78 24.81 -20.43
N PRO A 612 50.18 25.04 -21.64
CA PRO A 612 48.82 24.68 -22.09
C PRO A 612 48.63 24.29 -23.59
N THR A 613 47.35 24.18 -23.98
CA THR A 613 46.73 24.62 -25.26
C THR A 613 46.67 23.77 -26.55
N TYR A 614 45.46 23.85 -27.14
CA TYR A 614 45.02 23.73 -28.54
C TYR A 614 44.98 22.36 -29.26
N ALA A 615 43.96 22.27 -30.11
CA ALA A 615 43.52 21.15 -30.96
C ALA A 615 43.44 21.66 -32.42
N PRO A 616 42.61 21.11 -33.34
CA PRO A 616 42.24 19.72 -33.64
C PRO A 616 42.71 19.33 -35.07
N HIS A 617 42.43 18.12 -35.59
CA HIS A 617 42.40 17.89 -37.05
C HIS A 617 41.49 16.71 -37.49
N LEU A 618 41.24 16.61 -38.80
CA LEU A 618 40.15 15.88 -39.47
C LEU A 618 40.63 14.91 -40.58
N ALA A 619 39.71 14.02 -40.99
CA ALA A 619 39.59 13.33 -42.30
C ALA A 619 40.43 12.07 -42.63
N GLY A 620 39.92 11.28 -43.61
CA GLY A 620 40.47 10.01 -44.13
C GLY A 620 39.66 8.77 -43.70
N TYR A 621 38.50 8.40 -44.26
CA TYR A 621 38.17 8.06 -45.66
C TYR A 621 39.00 6.91 -46.26
N LEU A 622 38.38 5.74 -46.49
CA LEU A 622 38.65 4.86 -47.64
C LEU A 622 37.52 3.83 -47.87
N LEU A 623 37.35 3.41 -49.13
CA LEU A 623 36.29 2.53 -49.64
C LEU A 623 36.89 1.37 -50.45
N THR A 624 36.35 0.16 -50.28
CA THR A 624 36.36 -0.95 -51.26
C THR A 624 35.16 -1.86 -50.93
N ALA A 625 34.19 -2.22 -51.78
CA ALA A 625 34.00 -2.23 -53.25
C ALA A 625 34.59 -3.42 -54.03
N SER A 626 33.74 -4.43 -54.31
CA SER A 626 33.80 -5.46 -55.38
C SER A 626 32.63 -6.45 -55.13
N SER A 627 31.52 -6.45 -55.90
CA SER A 627 31.24 -7.09 -57.21
C SER A 627 30.65 -8.53 -57.09
N GLY A 628 29.76 -9.01 -57.97
CA GLY A 628 29.03 -8.35 -59.06
C GLY A 628 28.08 -9.29 -59.85
N LYS A 629 27.18 -8.69 -60.65
CA LYS A 629 26.43 -9.19 -61.84
C LYS A 629 26.10 -10.69 -61.99
N SER A 630 24.82 -11.00 -62.26
CA SER A 630 24.38 -11.47 -63.60
C SER A 630 22.83 -11.49 -63.74
N THR A 631 22.34 -11.62 -64.98
CA THR A 631 20.92 -11.49 -65.37
C THR A 631 20.50 -12.70 -66.20
N GLN A 632 19.29 -13.23 -66.03
CA GLN A 632 18.57 -13.94 -67.11
C GLN A 632 17.05 -13.96 -66.91
N GLN A 633 16.31 -14.42 -67.93
CA GLN A 633 14.88 -14.17 -68.12
C GLN A 633 14.02 -15.45 -68.24
N SER A 634 12.76 -15.34 -67.81
CA SER A 634 11.51 -15.86 -68.43
C SER A 634 11.41 -17.33 -68.92
N ILE A 635 10.28 -17.98 -68.59
CA ILE A 635 9.25 -18.46 -69.57
C ILE A 635 7.98 -19.02 -68.87
N ARG A 636 6.81 -18.75 -69.50
CA ARG A 636 5.43 -19.34 -69.50
C ARG A 636 5.06 -20.54 -68.58
N ALA A 637 3.79 -20.90 -68.30
CA ALA A 637 2.39 -20.33 -68.27
C ALA A 637 1.43 -21.54 -67.94
N LEU A 638 0.09 -21.66 -68.15
CA LEU A 638 -1.04 -20.85 -68.67
C LEU A 638 -2.40 -21.53 -68.29
N LEU A 639 -3.34 -20.87 -67.58
CA LEU A 639 -4.78 -21.26 -67.42
C LEU A 639 -5.55 -20.08 -66.75
N LEU A 640 -6.21 -19.14 -67.46
CA LEU A 640 -7.58 -19.17 -68.05
C LEU A 640 -8.71 -19.36 -67.01
N ARG A 641 -9.44 -18.28 -66.63
CA ARG A 641 -10.77 -17.80 -67.14
C ARG A 641 -11.98 -18.58 -66.54
N SER A 642 -13.17 -18.00 -66.30
CA SER A 642 -13.74 -16.65 -66.52
C SER A 642 -14.92 -16.41 -65.54
N HIS A 643 -15.32 -15.19 -65.17
CA HIS A 643 -16.34 -14.43 -65.94
C HIS A 643 -16.36 -12.90 -65.71
N GLN A 644 -16.61 -12.20 -66.82
CA GLN A 644 -17.14 -10.84 -66.97
C GLN A 644 -18.69 -10.82 -66.85
N SER A 645 -19.44 -9.71 -66.84
CA SER A 645 -19.26 -8.28 -66.46
C SER A 645 -20.51 -7.50 -66.93
N THR A 646 -20.92 -6.40 -66.29
CA THR A 646 -21.87 -5.44 -66.88
C THR A 646 -21.58 -3.99 -66.48
N GLN A 647 -21.67 -3.06 -67.43
CA GLN A 647 -21.60 -1.60 -67.23
C GLN A 647 -22.86 -0.92 -67.78
N SER A 648 -23.36 0.09 -67.07
CA SER A 648 -24.11 1.25 -67.59
C SER A 648 -24.26 2.25 -66.44
N ARG A 649 -23.65 3.46 -66.44
CA ARG A 649 -23.73 4.64 -67.33
C ARG A 649 -24.80 5.66 -66.94
N ASP A 650 -24.29 6.84 -66.59
CA ASP A 650 -24.75 8.21 -66.93
C ASP A 650 -26.06 8.78 -66.30
N GLY A 651 -26.03 10.09 -65.99
CA GLY A 651 -27.09 10.86 -65.30
C GLY A 651 -26.58 11.60 -64.04
N HIS A 652 -25.78 12.68 -64.14
CA HIS A 652 -26.15 14.10 -64.33
C HIS A 652 -27.12 14.69 -63.28
N GLU A 653 -26.65 15.75 -62.58
CA GLU A 653 -27.36 16.90 -61.94
C GLU A 653 -28.57 16.64 -60.99
N GLY A 654 -28.79 17.45 -59.95
CA GLY A 654 -28.07 18.62 -59.43
C GLY A 654 -28.97 19.54 -58.60
N SER A 655 -28.39 20.35 -57.69
CA SER A 655 -29.10 21.34 -56.81
C SER A 655 -30.01 20.71 -55.73
N THR A 656 -30.50 21.35 -54.66
CA THR A 656 -30.02 22.41 -53.72
C THR A 656 -31.08 22.53 -52.62
N LEU A 657 -30.70 22.74 -51.35
CA LEU A 657 -31.57 23.14 -50.21
C LEU A 657 -32.65 22.08 -49.83
N GLU A 658 -33.12 21.98 -48.59
CA GLU A 658 -32.93 22.83 -47.39
C GLU A 658 -32.01 22.20 -46.32
#